data_AF-A0A978UB25-F1
#
_entry.id   AF-A0A978UB25-F1
#
_cell.length_a   1.000
_cell.length_b   1.000
_cell.length_c   1.000
_cell.angle_alpha   90.00
_cell.angle_beta   90.00
_cell.angle_gamma   90.00
#
_symmetry.space_group_name_H-M   'P 1'
#
loop_
_entity.id
_entity.type
_entity.pdbx_description
1 polymer ?
#
loop_
_entity_poly.entity_id
_entity_poly.type
_entity_poly.pdbx_seq_one_letter_code
_entity_poly.pdbx_strand_id
1 'polypeptide(L)'
;MAASETSNGTTLRHAFGNVFALFILLLIGVLAFSIRLFSVIKYESVIHEFDPYFNYRVTQFLTKKGIYDFWNWFDDRTWYPLGRVIGGTVFPGLTLTAGTIWWIVNSLNIPLSVETVCVFTAPIFSAFASWATYLLTKEVKGVGAGLTAAALLAMVPSYISRSVAGSYDNEATLNTGSLFYATLNAIAYFYMVCSWGGYTFIINLIPMHVLLCIVTGRYSSRLYIAYAPLVVLGTLLAALVPVVGFNAVMTSEHFASFLVFIIIHVVALVYYIKGVLSPRMFKVAVTLVLSVGLVVCFAVIAVLVALVASSPTKGWSGRSLSLLDPTYASKYIPIIASVSEHQPPTWPSYFMDINVLAFLVPAGIIACFSPLSDASSFVILYIVTSVYFSGVMVRLMLVLAPAACIMSGIALSEAFEVFTRSIKFQLPGAPIDSQVDAGDKSSDNTTAQNDVAKTEKSEDTIKERPSRKNKKKEKEPVGQPSVKSRFEKRLLVLPLEASILAIFLLVLLGAFYVVHSVWAAAEAYSAPSIVLTSHSHDGLHVFDDFREAYAWLSHNTEVDDKVASWWDYGYQTTAMANRTVIVDNNTWNNTHIATVGTAMSSPEKAAWEIFNSLDVKYVLVVFGGLVGYPSDDINKFLWMVRIGGGVFPHIKEPDYLRDGQYRIDSQATPTMLNCLMYKLSYYRFVETDGKGFDRVRRTEIGKKYFKLNYFDEVIIIGLHDSPLDGSDIQTETSKEQDSGEDKEIQIVEGHFLNYEPKMKVKHKLRQAIDLLYSGGCSTSEAYTRLLLECVRANDVVQAKRLQSHMDLHLRGRQIHGRIIACDLGRNVFIWNALTNMYAKCGDIDRAQWLFDQLVDKNLVSWNSMISGYLINGQPDKCIDFFHKMQLSGLNPDQVTLSNVLTAHLRSGFIDEASKWKLYVFLRLAYVLSFGFSGNLPSDLGSFALVPVVRFHAVMTSENFASLGSVFCFNCSTCSSSSLQPNKGMEWMKLEST
;
A
#
# COMPACT_ATOMS: atom_id res chain seq x y z
N MET A 1 -16.33 55.85 1.30
CA MET A 1 -17.24 54.69 1.30
C MET A 1 -16.81 53.63 0.27
N ALA A 2 -16.76 53.90 -1.03
CA ALA A 2 -16.33 52.88 -2.02
C ALA A 2 -14.99 52.17 -1.69
N ALA A 3 -13.99 52.90 -1.17
CA ALA A 3 -12.70 52.32 -0.78
C ALA A 3 -12.73 51.39 0.46
N SER A 4 -13.74 51.50 1.33
CA SER A 4 -13.90 50.56 2.47
C SER A 4 -14.60 49.27 2.06
N GLU A 5 -15.44 49.30 1.02
CA GLU A 5 -16.16 48.12 0.52
C GLU A 5 -15.23 47.17 -0.26
N THR A 6 -14.28 47.70 -1.06
CA THR A 6 -13.26 46.88 -1.73
C THR A 6 -12.27 46.25 -0.75
N SER A 7 -11.91 46.95 0.33
CA SER A 7 -11.13 46.40 1.44
C SER A 7 -11.87 45.26 2.16
N ASN A 8 -13.17 45.42 2.41
CA ASN A 8 -13.97 44.36 3.02
C ASN A 8 -14.17 43.16 2.07
N GLY A 9 -14.40 43.39 0.77
CA GLY A 9 -14.58 42.33 -0.22
C GLY A 9 -13.33 41.48 -0.47
N THR A 10 -12.13 42.09 -0.42
CA THR A 10 -10.86 41.34 -0.46
C THR A 10 -10.62 40.57 0.84
N THR A 11 -10.85 41.20 2.00
CA THR A 11 -10.74 40.55 3.31
C THR A 11 -11.69 39.35 3.45
N LEU A 12 -12.94 39.48 3.00
CA LEU A 12 -13.91 38.38 2.94
C LEU A 12 -13.46 37.25 2.00
N ARG A 13 -12.92 37.57 0.81
CA ARG A 13 -12.37 36.55 -0.10
C ARG A 13 -11.18 35.80 0.52
N HIS A 14 -10.29 36.47 1.23
CA HIS A 14 -9.20 35.82 1.95
C HIS A 14 -9.69 34.98 3.15
N ALA A 15 -10.70 35.45 3.89
CA ALA A 15 -11.33 34.70 4.97
C ALA A 15 -12.01 33.42 4.45
N PHE A 16 -12.86 33.53 3.42
CA PHE A 16 -13.49 32.37 2.77
C PHE A 16 -12.45 31.41 2.16
N GLY A 17 -11.40 31.93 1.52
CA GLY A 17 -10.31 31.11 0.97
C GLY A 17 -9.57 30.31 2.05
N ASN A 18 -9.30 30.93 3.21
CA ASN A 18 -8.65 30.25 4.34
C ASN A 18 -9.57 29.21 4.99
N VAL A 19 -10.86 29.51 5.18
CA VAL A 19 -11.86 28.56 5.70
C VAL A 19 -12.01 27.37 4.75
N PHE A 20 -12.08 27.61 3.43
CA PHE A 20 -12.18 26.57 2.42
C PHE A 20 -10.92 25.70 2.34
N ALA A 21 -9.72 26.30 2.46
CA ALA A 21 -8.46 25.55 2.55
C ALA A 21 -8.40 24.68 3.81
N LEU A 22 -8.87 25.17 4.96
CA LEU A 22 -8.94 24.39 6.21
C LEU A 22 -9.95 23.24 6.11
N PHE A 23 -11.11 23.48 5.48
CA PHE A 23 -12.10 22.43 5.22
C PHE A 23 -11.55 21.34 4.28
N ILE A 24 -10.83 21.72 3.22
CA ILE A 24 -10.14 20.77 2.34
C ILE A 24 -9.07 19.97 3.11
N LEU A 25 -8.28 20.60 3.98
CA LEU A 25 -7.27 19.90 4.79
C LEU A 25 -7.89 18.90 5.78
N LEU A 26 -9.07 19.19 6.32
CA LEU A 26 -9.84 18.26 7.15
C LEU A 26 -10.33 17.07 6.31
N LEU A 27 -10.89 17.31 5.11
CA LEU A 27 -11.28 16.24 4.18
C LEU A 27 -10.10 15.38 3.73
N ILE A 28 -8.92 15.98 3.47
CA ILE A 28 -7.68 15.26 3.15
C ILE A 28 -7.24 14.38 4.33
N GLY A 29 -7.34 14.87 5.57
CA GLY A 29 -7.04 14.08 6.77
C GLY A 29 -7.98 12.88 6.94
N VAL A 30 -9.29 13.09 6.77
CA VAL A 30 -10.29 12.01 6.80
C VAL A 30 -10.05 10.98 5.68
N LEU A 31 -9.68 11.44 4.47
CA LEU A 31 -9.37 10.58 3.33
C LEU A 31 -8.10 9.74 3.58
N ALA A 32 -7.03 10.37 4.07
CA ALA A 32 -5.78 9.72 4.43
C ALA A 32 -5.99 8.61 5.47
N PHE A 33 -6.78 8.89 6.51
CA PHE A 33 -7.16 7.92 7.53
C PHE A 33 -8.01 6.78 6.94
N SER A 34 -9.08 7.10 6.21
CA SER A 34 -10.06 6.12 5.72
C SER A 34 -9.47 5.09 4.75
N ILE A 35 -8.58 5.51 3.84
CA ILE A 35 -7.95 4.60 2.86
C ILE A 35 -7.06 3.55 3.56
N ARG A 36 -6.55 3.84 4.77
CA ARG A 36 -5.66 2.93 5.52
C ARG A 36 -6.41 1.88 6.35
N LEU A 37 -7.74 1.90 6.33
CA LEU A 37 -8.58 0.97 7.09
C LEU A 37 -8.94 -0.32 6.35
N PHE A 38 -8.55 -0.50 5.08
CA PHE A 38 -8.97 -1.66 4.29
C PHE A 38 -8.59 -3.01 4.92
N SER A 39 -7.43 -3.12 5.59
CA SER A 39 -7.04 -4.35 6.30
C SER A 39 -8.00 -4.64 7.47
N VAL A 40 -8.21 -3.65 8.33
CA VAL A 40 -9.09 -3.71 9.51
C VAL A 40 -10.57 -3.91 9.15
N ILE A 41 -10.98 -3.52 7.95
CA ILE A 41 -12.37 -3.69 7.45
C ILE A 41 -12.55 -5.04 6.72
N LYS A 42 -11.55 -5.54 5.99
CA LYS A 42 -11.60 -6.86 5.34
C LYS A 42 -11.36 -8.01 6.33
N TYR A 43 -10.56 -7.78 7.37
CA TYR A 43 -10.07 -8.79 8.30
C TYR A 43 -10.37 -8.37 9.76
N GLU A 44 -9.41 -8.53 10.66
CA GLU A 44 -9.49 -8.21 12.08
C GLU A 44 -8.53 -7.04 12.43
N SER A 45 -8.78 -6.31 13.52
CA SER A 45 -7.92 -5.20 13.98
C SER A 45 -6.66 -5.71 14.69
N VAL A 46 -5.86 -6.52 14.00
CA VAL A 46 -4.63 -7.17 14.48
C VAL A 46 -3.41 -6.51 13.86
N ILE A 47 -2.25 -6.63 14.50
CA ILE A 47 -0.97 -6.15 13.98
C ILE A 47 -0.53 -7.00 12.77
N HIS A 48 0.01 -6.34 11.74
CA HIS A 48 0.47 -7.00 10.52
C HIS A 48 2.01 -7.06 10.46
N GLU A 49 2.54 -7.84 9.50
CA GLU A 49 3.97 -8.05 9.26
C GLU A 49 4.71 -8.76 10.42
N PHE A 50 6.04 -8.72 10.40
CA PHE A 50 6.91 -9.36 11.41
C PHE A 50 7.47 -8.31 12.38
N ASP A 51 7.99 -7.19 11.86
CA ASP A 51 8.61 -6.09 12.63
C ASP A 51 7.71 -5.48 13.73
N PRO A 52 6.42 -5.14 13.49
CA PRO A 52 5.66 -4.33 14.44
C PRO A 52 5.28 -5.09 15.74
N TYR A 53 5.33 -6.43 15.75
CA TYR A 53 5.11 -7.24 16.95
C TYR A 53 6.12 -6.94 18.07
N PHE A 54 7.36 -6.62 17.71
CA PHE A 54 8.36 -6.16 18.66
C PHE A 54 7.97 -4.80 19.25
N ASN A 55 7.63 -3.83 18.40
CA ASN A 55 7.25 -2.48 18.82
C ASN A 55 6.01 -2.50 19.73
N TYR A 56 5.05 -3.39 19.45
CA TYR A 56 3.91 -3.64 20.32
C TYR A 56 4.32 -4.23 21.68
N ARG A 57 5.13 -5.31 21.71
CA ARG A 57 5.62 -5.92 22.96
C ARG A 57 6.37 -4.88 23.83
N VAL A 58 7.20 -4.04 23.21
CA VAL A 58 7.91 -2.94 23.90
C VAL A 58 6.94 -1.87 24.42
N THR A 59 5.96 -1.46 23.62
CA THR A 59 4.93 -0.48 24.06
C THR A 59 4.08 -1.05 25.20
N GLN A 60 3.76 -2.34 25.17
CA GLN A 60 3.02 -3.04 26.22
C GLN A 60 3.84 -3.16 27.52
N PHE A 61 5.17 -3.28 27.43
CA PHE A 61 6.06 -3.22 28.60
C PHE A 61 6.11 -1.78 29.17
N LEU A 62 6.31 -0.78 28.31
CA LEU A 62 6.37 0.64 28.67
C LEU A 62 5.09 1.12 29.38
N THR A 63 3.90 0.73 28.90
CA THR A 63 2.62 1.12 29.52
C THR A 63 2.35 0.40 30.84
N LYS A 64 2.89 -0.82 31.04
CA LYS A 64 2.73 -1.61 32.27
C LYS A 64 3.74 -1.27 33.38
N LYS A 65 5.01 -1.03 33.04
CA LYS A 65 6.09 -0.76 34.02
C LYS A 65 6.56 0.70 34.07
N GLY A 66 6.22 1.50 33.06
CA GLY A 66 6.63 2.90 32.97
C GLY A 66 8.03 3.11 32.37
N ILE A 67 8.43 4.38 32.32
CA ILE A 67 9.56 4.86 31.52
C ILE A 67 10.92 4.40 32.09
N TYR A 68 11.13 4.45 33.41
CA TYR A 68 12.41 4.11 34.03
C TYR A 68 12.77 2.62 33.89
N ASP A 69 11.80 1.73 34.09
CA ASP A 69 11.97 0.30 33.87
C ASP A 69 12.23 -0.03 32.41
N PHE A 70 11.59 0.67 31.46
CA PHE A 70 11.82 0.51 30.03
C PHE A 70 13.26 0.86 29.62
N TRP A 71 13.80 2.00 30.08
CA TRP A 71 15.18 2.39 29.74
C TRP A 71 16.23 1.40 30.26
N ASN A 72 15.96 0.76 31.40
CA ASN A 72 16.84 -0.24 32.02
C ASN A 72 16.44 -1.69 31.66
N TRP A 73 15.53 -1.90 30.70
CA TRP A 73 15.02 -3.22 30.39
C TRP A 73 16.06 -4.09 29.66
N PHE A 74 16.55 -5.10 30.36
CA PHE A 74 17.18 -6.28 29.77
C PHE A 74 16.11 -7.35 29.52
N ASP A 75 15.99 -7.81 28.28
CA ASP A 75 15.10 -8.88 27.86
C ASP A 75 15.88 -10.20 27.80
N ASP A 76 15.53 -11.11 28.69
CA ASP A 76 16.07 -12.47 28.81
C ASP A 76 15.39 -13.47 27.85
N ARG A 77 14.22 -13.12 27.31
CA ARG A 77 13.42 -13.97 26.40
C ARG A 77 13.84 -13.91 24.94
N THR A 78 14.67 -12.96 24.53
CA THR A 78 15.22 -12.90 23.16
C THR A 78 16.74 -13.07 23.19
N TRP A 79 17.30 -13.65 22.11
CA TRP A 79 18.74 -13.92 21.99
C TRP A 79 19.30 -14.85 23.07
N TYR A 80 18.58 -15.89 23.49
CA TYR A 80 19.15 -16.86 24.43
C TYR A 80 20.41 -17.53 23.81
N PRO A 81 21.55 -17.65 24.54
CA PRO A 81 21.76 -17.36 25.97
C PRO A 81 22.33 -15.96 26.30
N LEU A 82 22.40 -15.04 25.33
CA LEU A 82 22.98 -13.70 25.45
C LEU A 82 22.04 -12.67 26.10
N GLY A 83 20.75 -12.74 25.80
CA GLY A 83 19.77 -11.69 26.13
C GLY A 83 19.93 -10.42 25.27
N ARG A 84 19.01 -9.46 25.44
CA ARG A 84 19.01 -8.18 24.68
C ARG A 84 18.70 -6.98 25.59
N VAL A 85 19.59 -5.99 25.64
CA VAL A 85 19.32 -4.70 26.30
C VAL A 85 18.38 -3.88 25.41
N ILE A 86 17.10 -3.77 25.75
CA ILE A 86 16.08 -3.14 24.91
C ILE A 86 16.25 -1.62 24.89
N GLY A 87 16.31 -0.97 26.06
CA GLY A 87 16.44 0.49 26.18
C GLY A 87 17.70 1.09 25.55
N GLY A 88 18.71 0.25 25.26
CA GLY A 88 19.94 0.60 24.55
C GLY A 88 19.98 0.20 23.07
N THR A 89 19.03 -0.59 22.56
CA THR A 89 19.05 -1.14 21.17
C THR A 89 17.79 -0.83 20.36
N VAL A 90 16.93 0.09 20.82
CA VAL A 90 15.65 0.43 20.18
C VAL A 90 15.47 1.95 20.11
N PHE A 91 15.01 2.44 18.95
CA PHE A 91 14.59 3.83 18.77
C PHE A 91 13.26 4.06 19.53
N PRO A 92 13.25 4.81 20.64
CA PRO A 92 12.14 4.79 21.59
C PRO A 92 10.95 5.66 21.19
N GLY A 93 11.14 6.62 20.28
CA GLY A 93 10.17 7.66 19.91
C GLY A 93 8.82 7.08 19.47
N LEU A 94 8.85 6.01 18.67
CA LEU A 94 7.66 5.23 18.30
C LEU A 94 6.88 4.77 19.55
N THR A 95 7.54 4.01 20.43
CA THR A 95 6.93 3.41 21.63
C THR A 95 6.46 4.45 22.65
N LEU A 96 7.21 5.55 22.80
CA LEU A 96 6.86 6.70 23.65
C LEU A 96 5.63 7.44 23.10
N THR A 97 5.50 7.58 21.78
CA THR A 97 4.34 8.19 21.14
C THR A 97 3.08 7.34 21.34
N ALA A 98 3.11 6.03 21.07
CA ALA A 98 1.96 5.16 21.37
C ALA A 98 1.63 5.11 22.88
N GLY A 99 2.65 5.02 23.75
CA GLY A 99 2.47 5.01 25.20
C GLY A 99 1.86 6.29 25.75
N THR A 100 2.29 7.46 25.26
CA THR A 100 1.72 8.77 25.66
C THR A 100 0.32 8.99 25.12
N ILE A 101 0.01 8.57 23.88
CA ILE A 101 -1.37 8.57 23.36
C ILE A 101 -2.25 7.68 24.26
N TRP A 102 -1.80 6.48 24.62
CA TRP A 102 -2.55 5.59 25.51
C TRP A 102 -2.76 6.19 26.91
N TRP A 103 -1.72 6.77 27.53
CA TRP A 103 -1.87 7.46 28.84
C TRP A 103 -2.84 8.65 28.77
N ILE A 104 -2.83 9.46 27.70
CA ILE A 104 -3.76 10.57 27.52
C ILE A 104 -5.20 10.06 27.39
N VAL A 105 -5.44 9.07 26.53
CA VAL A 105 -6.78 8.51 26.28
C VAL A 105 -7.34 7.82 27.53
N ASN A 106 -6.51 7.08 28.27
CA ASN A 106 -6.88 6.48 29.54
C ASN A 106 -7.15 7.53 30.64
N SER A 107 -6.39 8.64 30.65
CA SER A 107 -6.64 9.78 31.56
C SER A 107 -7.94 10.53 31.28
N LEU A 108 -8.50 10.39 30.07
CA LEU A 108 -9.83 10.87 29.69
C LEU A 108 -10.95 9.86 30.01
N ASN A 109 -10.64 8.79 30.76
CA ASN A 109 -11.54 7.68 31.10
C ASN A 109 -12.11 6.93 29.88
N ILE A 110 -11.35 6.85 28.78
CA ILE A 110 -11.68 6.04 27.61
C ILE A 110 -10.81 4.77 27.64
N PRO A 111 -11.34 3.60 28.06
CA PRO A 111 -10.55 2.38 28.22
C PRO A 111 -10.29 1.70 26.87
N LEU A 112 -9.24 2.13 26.16
CA LEU A 112 -8.71 1.43 24.97
C LEU A 112 -7.59 0.45 25.35
N SER A 113 -7.48 -0.65 24.60
CA SER A 113 -6.31 -1.52 24.69
C SER A 113 -5.08 -0.86 24.06
N VAL A 114 -3.89 -1.28 24.49
CA VAL A 114 -2.61 -0.81 23.93
C VAL A 114 -2.49 -1.23 22.45
N GLU A 115 -3.01 -2.40 22.10
CA GLU A 115 -3.04 -2.93 20.73
C GLU A 115 -3.87 -2.03 19.80
N THR A 116 -5.09 -1.65 20.21
CA THR A 116 -5.94 -0.73 19.45
C THR A 116 -5.24 0.60 19.20
N VAL A 117 -4.53 1.15 20.20
CA VAL A 117 -3.74 2.38 20.02
C VAL A 117 -2.61 2.16 19.01
N CYS A 118 -1.85 1.06 19.09
CA CYS A 118 -0.77 0.75 18.15
C CYS A 118 -1.28 0.64 16.70
N VAL A 119 -2.36 -0.13 16.46
CA VAL A 119 -2.95 -0.35 15.13
C VAL A 119 -3.42 0.97 14.48
N PHE A 120 -4.05 1.87 15.25
CA PHE A 120 -4.59 3.13 14.72
C PHE A 120 -3.60 4.32 14.69
N THR A 121 -2.40 4.20 15.27
CA THR A 121 -1.48 5.36 15.32
C THR A 121 -0.96 5.75 13.94
N ALA A 122 -0.62 4.82 13.05
CA ALA A 122 -0.12 5.16 11.72
C ALA A 122 -1.16 5.85 10.79
N PRO A 123 -2.44 5.42 10.73
CA PRO A 123 -3.50 6.19 10.08
C PRO A 123 -3.63 7.64 10.58
N ILE A 124 -3.44 7.89 11.88
CA ILE A 124 -3.45 9.24 12.47
C ILE A 124 -2.22 10.04 11.99
N PHE A 125 -1.03 9.46 12.09
CA PHE A 125 0.21 10.12 11.66
C PHE A 125 0.27 10.36 10.15
N SER A 126 -0.41 9.54 9.32
CA SER A 126 -0.56 9.84 7.89
C SER A 126 -1.35 11.12 7.63
N ALA A 127 -2.38 11.43 8.41
CA ALA A 127 -3.10 12.70 8.28
C ALA A 127 -2.18 13.88 8.64
N PHE A 128 -1.37 13.73 9.68
CA PHE A 128 -0.36 14.73 10.05
C PHE A 128 0.73 14.89 8.97
N ALA A 129 1.17 13.80 8.32
CA ALA A 129 2.13 13.85 7.22
C ALA A 129 1.58 14.58 5.98
N SER A 130 0.29 14.39 5.65
CA SER A 130 -0.40 15.18 4.62
C SER A 130 -0.43 16.68 4.99
N TRP A 131 -0.70 17.03 6.25
CA TRP A 131 -0.67 18.43 6.70
C TRP A 131 0.74 19.03 6.74
N ALA A 132 1.77 18.26 7.12
CA ALA A 132 3.17 18.68 7.05
C ALA A 132 3.60 18.95 5.59
N THR A 133 3.13 18.12 4.65
CA THR A 133 3.38 18.27 3.21
C THR A 133 2.66 19.48 2.60
N TYR A 134 1.44 19.79 3.07
CA TYR A 134 0.78 21.07 2.78
C TYR A 134 1.65 22.25 3.22
N LEU A 135 2.14 22.25 4.47
CA LEU A 135 2.96 23.33 5.02
C LEU A 135 4.28 23.50 4.24
N LEU A 136 5.00 22.41 3.99
CA LEU A 136 6.27 22.43 3.26
C LEU A 136 6.10 22.97 1.83
N THR A 137 5.08 22.50 1.10
CA THR A 137 4.85 22.91 -0.29
C THR A 137 4.30 24.35 -0.39
N LYS A 138 3.52 24.78 0.60
CA LYS A 138 3.00 26.15 0.71
C LYS A 138 4.12 27.19 0.77
N GLU A 139 5.21 26.92 1.50
CA GLU A 139 6.38 27.81 1.56
C GLU A 139 7.18 27.86 0.24
N VAL A 140 7.02 26.87 -0.65
CA VAL A 140 7.79 26.74 -1.91
C VAL A 140 7.10 27.47 -3.08
N LYS A 141 5.79 27.26 -3.27
CA LYS A 141 5.01 27.80 -4.40
C LYS A 141 3.61 28.34 -4.02
N GLY A 142 3.18 28.20 -2.77
CA GLY A 142 1.90 28.75 -2.27
C GLY A 142 0.79 27.74 -2.04
N VAL A 143 -0.37 28.23 -1.60
CA VAL A 143 -1.47 27.43 -1.02
C VAL A 143 -2.06 26.41 -1.99
N GLY A 144 -2.18 26.73 -3.29
CA GLY A 144 -2.71 25.82 -4.31
C GLY A 144 -1.89 24.53 -4.43
N ALA A 145 -0.57 24.68 -4.64
CA ALA A 145 0.38 23.57 -4.67
C ALA A 145 0.43 22.80 -3.34
N GLY A 146 0.23 23.49 -2.21
CA GLY A 146 0.10 22.85 -0.89
C GLY A 146 -1.09 21.90 -0.80
N LEU A 147 -2.28 22.32 -1.25
CA LEU A 147 -3.49 21.51 -1.19
C LEU A 147 -3.42 20.33 -2.17
N THR A 148 -2.87 20.50 -3.38
CA THR A 148 -2.68 19.40 -4.33
C THR A 148 -1.66 18.38 -3.83
N ALA A 149 -0.49 18.82 -3.34
CA ALA A 149 0.54 17.90 -2.82
C ALA A 149 0.05 17.09 -1.61
N ALA A 150 -0.70 17.70 -0.69
CA ALA A 150 -1.28 17.01 0.46
C ALA A 150 -2.35 15.99 0.08
N ALA A 151 -3.20 16.31 -0.91
CA ALA A 151 -4.20 15.39 -1.44
C ALA A 151 -3.55 14.19 -2.15
N LEU A 152 -2.46 14.40 -2.89
CA LEU A 152 -1.69 13.31 -3.50
C LEU A 152 -1.05 12.40 -2.43
N LEU A 153 -0.35 12.96 -1.43
CA LEU A 153 0.30 12.15 -0.40
C LEU A 153 -0.68 11.35 0.46
N ALA A 154 -1.90 11.87 0.71
CA ALA A 154 -2.95 11.13 1.40
C ALA A 154 -3.30 9.79 0.71
N MET A 155 -3.19 9.74 -0.63
CA MET A 155 -3.61 8.63 -1.47
C MET A 155 -2.47 7.81 -2.09
N VAL A 156 -1.20 8.26 -2.02
CA VAL A 156 -0.14 7.63 -2.83
C VAL A 156 0.20 6.19 -2.36
N PRO A 157 0.12 5.17 -3.25
CA PRO A 157 0.28 3.77 -2.86
C PRO A 157 1.61 3.44 -2.17
N SER A 158 2.73 4.00 -2.64
CA SER A 158 4.05 3.86 -2.00
C SER A 158 4.04 4.26 -0.53
N TYR A 159 3.39 5.36 -0.16
CA TYR A 159 3.29 5.77 1.25
C TYR A 159 2.26 4.93 2.02
N ILE A 160 1.14 4.55 1.38
CA ILE A 160 0.14 3.64 1.98
C ILE A 160 0.76 2.31 2.36
N SER A 161 1.62 1.73 1.52
CA SER A 161 2.22 0.39 1.70
C SER A 161 2.85 0.16 3.08
N ARG A 162 3.39 1.21 3.72
CA ARG A 162 4.04 1.18 5.04
C ARG A 162 3.29 1.99 6.11
N SER A 163 2.07 2.45 5.82
CA SER A 163 1.22 3.20 6.76
C SER A 163 -0.23 2.71 6.83
N VAL A 164 -0.51 1.50 6.32
CA VAL A 164 -1.78 0.77 6.57
C VAL A 164 -1.99 0.63 8.08
N ALA A 165 -3.25 0.63 8.55
CA ALA A 165 -3.56 0.31 9.95
C ALA A 165 -2.94 -1.05 10.33
N GLY A 166 -2.09 -1.06 11.37
CA GLY A 166 -1.28 -2.21 11.79
C GLY A 166 0.23 -2.13 11.45
N SER A 167 0.65 -1.29 10.48
CA SER A 167 2.07 -0.99 10.19
C SER A 167 2.46 0.35 10.85
N TYR A 168 3.63 0.46 11.49
CA TYR A 168 3.92 1.58 12.41
C TYR A 168 5.37 2.11 12.32
N ASP A 169 5.56 3.27 11.66
CA ASP A 169 6.86 3.96 11.42
C ASP A 169 6.69 5.51 11.42
N ASN A 170 7.79 6.30 11.42
CA ASN A 170 7.78 7.76 11.75
C ASN A 170 8.60 8.68 10.82
N GLU A 171 8.01 9.77 10.29
CA GLU A 171 8.73 10.94 9.73
C GLU A 171 7.94 12.26 9.87
N ALA A 172 8.60 13.40 10.17
CA ALA A 172 8.05 14.77 10.04
C ALA A 172 9.14 15.88 10.05
N THR A 173 8.82 17.08 9.54
CA THR A 173 9.77 18.19 9.22
C THR A 173 9.29 19.58 9.64
N LEU A 174 10.18 20.59 9.74
CA LEU A 174 9.87 22.01 9.41
C LEU A 174 11.12 22.91 9.28
N ASN A 175 10.98 24.11 8.68
CA ASN A 175 12.07 25.07 8.45
C ASN A 175 11.57 26.52 8.58
N THR A 176 12.34 27.42 9.20
CA THR A 176 12.22 28.88 9.04
C THR A 176 13.46 29.60 9.60
N GLY A 177 13.83 30.75 9.01
CA GLY A 177 15.11 31.45 9.28
C GLY A 177 15.20 32.31 10.56
N SER A 178 14.54 31.92 11.65
CA SER A 178 14.71 32.55 12.98
C SER A 178 15.46 31.61 13.92
N LEU A 179 16.18 32.13 14.91
CA LEU A 179 16.82 31.30 15.94
C LEU A 179 15.81 30.38 16.65
N PHE A 180 14.59 30.90 16.93
CA PHE A 180 13.50 30.11 17.51
C PHE A 180 13.10 28.91 16.62
N TYR A 181 12.97 29.14 15.32
CA TYR A 181 12.63 28.09 14.36
C TYR A 181 13.81 27.14 14.09
N ALA A 182 15.06 27.61 14.20
CA ALA A 182 16.25 26.77 14.17
C ALA A 182 16.31 25.83 15.39
N THR A 183 15.98 26.33 16.59
CA THR A 183 15.86 25.48 17.80
C THR A 183 14.68 24.52 17.73
N LEU A 184 13.54 24.94 17.15
CA LEU A 184 12.38 24.06 16.94
C LEU A 184 12.72 22.95 15.92
N ASN A 185 13.44 23.28 14.84
CA ASN A 185 13.95 22.30 13.88
C ASN A 185 14.96 21.33 14.52
N ALA A 186 15.84 21.80 15.42
CA ALA A 186 16.73 20.91 16.18
C ALA A 186 15.96 19.95 17.12
N ILE A 187 14.84 20.39 17.71
CA ILE A 187 13.95 19.53 18.50
C ILE A 187 13.17 18.54 17.62
N ALA A 188 12.70 18.97 16.44
CA ALA A 188 12.06 18.09 15.47
C ALA A 188 13.05 17.04 14.93
N TYR A 189 14.30 17.44 14.67
CA TYR A 189 15.40 16.53 14.33
C TYR A 189 15.70 15.56 15.49
N PHE A 190 15.71 16.00 16.74
CA PHE A 190 15.84 15.08 17.88
C PHE A 190 14.67 14.08 17.96
N TYR A 191 13.42 14.52 17.75
CA TYR A 191 12.29 13.60 17.66
C TYR A 191 12.49 12.58 16.52
N MET A 192 12.97 13.02 15.36
CA MET A 192 13.32 12.14 14.23
C MET A 192 14.41 11.12 14.61
N VAL A 193 15.51 11.54 15.25
CA VAL A 193 16.60 10.65 15.71
C VAL A 193 16.09 9.63 16.73
N CYS A 194 15.17 10.04 17.63
CA CYS A 194 14.49 9.13 18.54
C CYS A 194 13.55 8.14 17.85
N SER A 195 13.10 8.42 16.62
CA SER A 195 11.94 7.76 16.01
C SER A 195 12.26 6.87 14.81
N TRP A 196 13.26 7.22 13.99
CA TRP A 196 13.66 6.41 12.82
C TRP A 196 15.15 6.59 12.49
N GLY A 197 15.81 5.49 12.09
CA GLY A 197 17.23 5.47 11.73
C GLY A 197 17.61 6.32 10.50
N GLY A 198 16.64 6.74 9.69
CA GLY A 198 16.84 7.63 8.54
C GLY A 198 17.17 9.09 8.88
N TYR A 199 17.35 9.44 10.15
CA TYR A 199 17.93 10.75 10.54
C TYR A 199 19.29 11.03 9.86
N THR A 200 20.01 9.97 9.47
CA THR A 200 21.25 10.01 8.66
C THR A 200 21.04 10.56 7.25
N PHE A 201 19.85 10.40 6.65
CA PHE A 201 19.50 11.03 5.37
C PHE A 201 19.33 12.55 5.53
N ILE A 202 18.54 12.99 6.52
CA ILE A 202 18.26 14.42 6.76
C ILE A 202 19.54 15.19 7.09
N ILE A 203 20.40 14.64 7.96
CA ILE A 203 21.66 15.30 8.36
C ILE A 203 22.72 15.33 7.25
N ASN A 204 22.51 14.63 6.13
CA ASN A 204 23.35 14.74 4.93
C ASN A 204 22.71 15.62 3.84
N LEU A 205 21.38 15.56 3.67
CA LEU A 205 20.63 16.38 2.72
C LEU A 205 20.71 17.89 3.05
N ILE A 206 20.59 18.27 4.32
CA ILE A 206 20.64 19.68 4.74
C ILE A 206 22.03 20.31 4.47
N PRO A 207 23.17 19.69 4.85
CA PRO A 207 24.50 20.17 4.45
C PRO A 207 24.70 20.28 2.94
N MET A 208 24.20 19.32 2.14
CA MET A 208 24.28 19.42 0.68
C MET A 208 23.52 20.63 0.12
N HIS A 209 22.34 20.95 0.68
CA HIS A 209 21.60 22.17 0.32
C HIS A 209 22.35 23.44 0.73
N VAL A 210 22.90 23.50 1.95
CA VAL A 210 23.71 24.63 2.43
C VAL A 210 24.94 24.84 1.53
N LEU A 211 25.62 23.76 1.15
CA LEU A 211 26.76 23.79 0.23
C LEU A 211 26.34 24.28 -1.17
N LEU A 212 25.19 23.83 -1.68
CA LEU A 212 24.62 24.31 -2.95
C LEU A 212 24.32 25.82 -2.92
N CYS A 213 23.76 26.33 -1.82
CA CYS A 213 23.55 27.78 -1.63
C CYS A 213 24.87 28.58 -1.57
N ILE A 214 25.93 28.01 -0.98
CA ILE A 214 27.27 28.63 -0.96
C ILE A 214 27.88 28.64 -2.38
N VAL A 215 27.87 27.51 -3.09
CA VAL A 215 28.45 27.35 -4.44
C VAL A 215 27.71 28.20 -5.47
N THR A 216 26.38 28.34 -5.37
CA THR A 216 25.58 29.25 -6.22
C THR A 216 25.71 30.73 -5.84
N GLY A 217 26.55 31.08 -4.86
CA GLY A 217 26.80 32.47 -4.43
C GLY A 217 25.67 33.09 -3.60
N ARG A 218 24.66 32.32 -3.21
CA ARG A 218 23.46 32.74 -2.48
C ARG A 218 23.64 32.73 -0.95
N TYR A 219 24.87 32.88 -0.46
CA TYR A 219 25.12 32.94 0.98
C TYR A 219 24.41 34.13 1.64
N SER A 220 23.75 33.86 2.77
CA SER A 220 22.97 34.84 3.54
C SER A 220 23.11 34.54 5.03
N SER A 221 23.14 35.57 5.87
CA SER A 221 23.22 35.42 7.34
C SER A 221 22.05 34.60 7.90
N ARG A 222 20.89 34.56 7.22
CA ARG A 222 19.76 33.69 7.59
C ARG A 222 20.11 32.20 7.48
N LEU A 223 20.90 31.81 6.48
CA LEU A 223 21.35 30.42 6.27
C LEU A 223 22.28 29.98 7.41
N TYR A 224 23.19 30.86 7.84
CA TYR A 224 24.06 30.63 9.00
C TYR A 224 23.25 30.49 10.30
N ILE A 225 22.30 31.40 10.55
CA ILE A 225 21.45 31.37 11.76
C ILE A 225 20.52 30.15 11.78
N ALA A 226 20.10 29.62 10.62
CA ALA A 226 19.31 28.40 10.56
C ALA A 226 20.15 27.13 10.76
N TYR A 227 21.34 27.06 10.15
CA TYR A 227 22.13 25.84 10.07
C TYR A 227 23.10 25.62 11.24
N ALA A 228 23.75 26.68 11.76
CA ALA A 228 24.72 26.52 12.85
C ALA A 228 24.09 25.98 14.16
N PRO A 229 22.90 26.45 14.61
CA PRO A 229 22.23 25.85 15.76
C PRO A 229 21.78 24.42 15.51
N LEU A 230 21.36 24.08 14.28
CA LEU A 230 20.92 22.73 13.94
C LEU A 230 22.06 21.71 14.10
N VAL A 231 23.28 22.02 13.64
CA VAL A 231 24.43 21.12 13.83
C VAL A 231 24.80 21.02 15.31
N VAL A 232 24.97 22.14 16.01
CA VAL A 232 25.42 22.11 17.42
C VAL A 232 24.39 21.46 18.35
N LEU A 233 23.14 21.91 18.31
CA LEU A 233 22.08 21.39 19.19
C LEU A 233 21.57 20.03 18.71
N GLY A 234 21.46 19.81 17.40
CA GLY A 234 21.01 18.54 16.83
C GLY A 234 22.00 17.40 17.11
N THR A 235 23.31 17.60 16.97
CA THR A 235 24.31 16.59 17.35
C THR A 235 24.31 16.33 18.85
N LEU A 236 24.21 17.37 19.69
CA LEU A 236 24.15 17.21 21.15
C LEU A 236 22.92 16.43 21.60
N LEU A 237 21.73 16.73 21.03
CA LEU A 237 20.50 16.02 21.32
C LEU A 237 20.52 14.58 20.77
N ALA A 238 21.06 14.36 19.56
CA ALA A 238 21.22 13.02 18.99
C ALA A 238 22.11 12.12 19.87
N ALA A 239 23.16 12.68 20.46
CA ALA A 239 24.05 11.96 21.39
C ALA A 239 23.40 11.57 22.73
N LEU A 240 22.21 12.09 23.06
CA LEU A 240 21.43 11.66 24.23
C LEU A 240 20.63 10.36 23.97
N VAL A 241 20.43 9.97 22.71
CA VAL A 241 19.70 8.74 22.36
C VAL A 241 20.62 7.54 22.54
N PRO A 242 20.36 6.58 23.45
CA PRO A 242 21.32 5.52 23.80
C PRO A 242 21.82 4.67 22.63
N VAL A 243 20.95 4.40 21.64
CA VAL A 243 21.27 3.67 20.40
C VAL A 243 22.33 4.40 19.55
N VAL A 244 22.35 5.73 19.62
CA VAL A 244 23.24 6.59 18.84
C VAL A 244 24.48 6.95 19.67
N GLY A 245 24.28 7.56 20.85
CA GLY A 245 25.35 7.98 21.74
C GLY A 245 26.45 8.78 21.01
N PHE A 246 27.70 8.45 21.30
CA PHE A 246 28.86 9.09 20.65
C PHE A 246 29.06 8.74 19.16
N ASN A 247 28.28 7.81 18.59
CA ASN A 247 28.34 7.51 17.16
C ASN A 247 27.94 8.72 16.31
N ALA A 248 27.07 9.61 16.83
CA ALA A 248 26.71 10.90 16.21
C ALA A 248 27.91 11.81 15.87
N VAL A 249 29.07 11.57 16.50
CA VAL A 249 30.33 12.33 16.28
C VAL A 249 31.42 11.45 15.65
N MET A 250 31.39 10.13 15.87
CA MET A 250 32.48 9.21 15.49
C MET A 250 32.30 8.52 14.13
N THR A 251 31.09 8.36 13.61
CA THR A 251 30.85 7.65 12.33
C THR A 251 31.11 8.55 11.12
N SER A 252 31.57 7.95 10.01
CA SER A 252 31.76 8.65 8.72
C SER A 252 30.49 9.36 8.23
N GLU A 253 29.32 8.80 8.56
CA GLU A 253 27.99 9.20 8.10
C GLU A 253 27.58 10.63 8.51
N HIS A 254 28.22 11.21 9.54
CA HIS A 254 27.94 12.59 9.97
C HIS A 254 28.97 13.64 9.50
N PHE A 255 30.11 13.23 8.93
CA PHE A 255 31.21 14.15 8.61
C PHE A 255 30.86 15.22 7.57
N ALA A 256 29.92 14.97 6.67
CA ALA A 256 29.46 16.00 5.72
C ALA A 256 28.85 17.22 6.45
N SER A 257 28.15 16.99 7.57
CA SER A 257 27.60 18.07 8.40
C SER A 257 28.69 18.89 9.09
N PHE A 258 29.69 18.23 9.70
CA PHE A 258 30.82 18.94 10.33
C PHE A 258 31.69 19.67 9.31
N LEU A 259 31.90 19.11 8.12
CA LEU A 259 32.66 19.74 7.03
C LEU A 259 31.95 21.01 6.52
N VAL A 260 30.65 20.95 6.24
CA VAL A 260 29.89 22.13 5.79
C VAL A 260 29.73 23.16 6.92
N PHE A 261 29.66 22.71 8.18
CA PHE A 261 29.72 23.59 9.36
C PHE A 261 31.05 24.36 9.46
N ILE A 262 32.20 23.74 9.16
CA ILE A 262 33.49 24.45 9.07
C ILE A 262 33.47 25.44 7.89
N ILE A 263 33.01 25.00 6.72
CA ILE A 263 32.95 25.84 5.51
C ILE A 263 32.09 27.09 5.72
N ILE A 264 30.90 26.97 6.33
CA ILE A 264 30.01 28.12 6.53
C ILE A 264 30.59 29.15 7.53
N HIS A 265 31.39 28.72 8.52
CA HIS A 265 32.11 29.64 9.41
C HIS A 265 33.21 30.41 8.66
N VAL A 266 33.97 29.74 7.80
CA VAL A 266 34.98 30.40 6.95
C VAL A 266 34.32 31.39 5.98
N VAL A 267 33.20 31.02 5.35
CA VAL A 267 32.42 31.92 4.47
C VAL A 267 31.86 33.11 5.24
N ALA A 268 31.29 32.90 6.44
CA ALA A 268 30.79 33.96 7.30
C ALA A 268 31.91 34.96 7.68
N LEU A 269 33.10 34.46 8.03
CA LEU A 269 34.27 35.29 8.35
C LEU A 269 34.74 36.09 7.13
N VAL A 270 34.79 35.50 5.94
CA VAL A 270 35.14 36.21 4.69
C VAL A 270 34.12 37.30 4.35
N TYR A 271 32.83 37.05 4.53
CA TYR A 271 31.77 38.05 4.34
C TYR A 271 31.81 39.16 5.42
N TYR A 272 32.22 38.86 6.65
CA TYR A 272 32.47 39.87 7.68
C TYR A 272 33.66 40.77 7.32
N ILE A 273 34.81 40.18 6.95
CA ILE A 273 36.00 40.89 6.49
C ILE A 273 35.70 41.77 5.26
N LYS A 274 34.82 41.31 4.34
CA LYS A 274 34.31 42.09 3.20
C LYS A 274 33.59 43.38 3.60
N GLY A 275 32.93 43.40 4.76
CA GLY A 275 32.25 44.59 5.29
C GLY A 275 33.19 45.62 5.91
N VAL A 276 34.42 45.22 6.27
CA VAL A 276 35.39 46.06 7.01
C VAL A 276 36.52 46.59 6.11
N LEU A 277 36.93 45.83 5.07
CA LEU A 277 38.07 46.18 4.21
C LEU A 277 37.68 46.95 2.94
N SER A 278 38.54 47.88 2.51
CA SER A 278 38.36 48.58 1.24
C SER A 278 38.49 47.62 0.03
N PRO A 279 37.83 47.87 -1.13
CA PRO A 279 37.76 46.89 -2.22
C PRO A 279 39.11 46.43 -2.80
N ARG A 280 40.17 47.26 -2.69
CA ARG A 280 41.53 46.91 -3.12
C ARG A 280 42.21 45.98 -2.11
N MET A 281 42.15 46.31 -0.82
CA MET A 281 42.65 45.46 0.26
C MET A 281 41.86 44.14 0.32
N PHE A 282 40.55 44.18 0.10
CA PHE A 282 39.69 43.01 0.06
C PHE A 282 40.09 42.04 -1.06
N LYS A 283 40.45 42.51 -2.28
CA LYS A 283 40.96 41.61 -3.32
C LYS A 283 42.25 40.89 -2.89
N VAL A 284 43.22 41.61 -2.33
CA VAL A 284 44.49 41.02 -1.86
C VAL A 284 44.24 40.05 -0.70
N ALA A 285 43.42 40.45 0.28
CA ALA A 285 43.05 39.61 1.42
C ALA A 285 42.28 38.36 0.99
N VAL A 286 41.37 38.45 0.01
CA VAL A 286 40.66 37.28 -0.54
C VAL A 286 41.59 36.36 -1.32
N THR A 287 42.52 36.88 -2.13
CA THR A 287 43.50 36.02 -2.81
C THR A 287 44.43 35.31 -1.80
N LEU A 288 44.80 35.98 -0.70
CA LEU A 288 45.59 35.38 0.37
C LEU A 288 44.78 34.37 1.21
N VAL A 289 43.54 34.70 1.58
CA VAL A 289 42.66 33.80 2.36
C VAL A 289 42.14 32.63 1.50
N LEU A 290 41.97 32.78 0.18
CA LEU A 290 41.67 31.67 -0.72
C LEU A 290 42.88 30.78 -0.96
N SER A 291 44.10 31.31 -1.08
CA SER A 291 45.30 30.46 -1.27
C SER A 291 45.68 29.71 0.02
N VAL A 292 45.78 30.42 1.16
CA VAL A 292 45.98 29.80 2.47
C VAL A 292 44.80 28.90 2.83
N GLY A 293 43.57 29.33 2.55
CA GLY A 293 42.35 28.56 2.79
C GLY A 293 42.24 27.30 1.94
N LEU A 294 42.70 27.31 0.68
CA LEU A 294 42.82 26.08 -0.11
C LEU A 294 43.81 25.11 0.55
N VAL A 295 45.00 25.59 0.93
CA VAL A 295 46.04 24.76 1.55
C VAL A 295 45.56 24.18 2.88
N VAL A 296 44.91 24.98 3.72
CA VAL A 296 44.30 24.52 4.98
C VAL A 296 43.14 23.55 4.73
N CYS A 297 42.28 23.80 3.74
CA CYS A 297 41.18 22.91 3.41
C CYS A 297 41.68 21.56 2.86
N PHE A 298 42.66 21.56 1.95
CA PHE A 298 43.33 20.35 1.48
C PHE A 298 44.07 19.62 2.61
N ALA A 299 44.74 20.32 3.52
CA ALA A 299 45.38 19.72 4.69
C ALA A 299 44.36 19.09 5.65
N VAL A 300 43.25 19.78 5.94
CA VAL A 300 42.14 19.26 6.76
C VAL A 300 41.52 18.04 6.09
N ILE A 301 41.20 18.10 4.80
CA ILE A 301 40.66 16.95 4.04
C ILE A 301 41.65 15.79 4.02
N ALA A 302 42.94 16.03 3.81
CA ALA A 302 43.97 14.98 3.84
C ALA A 302 44.09 14.34 5.22
N VAL A 303 44.07 15.13 6.30
CA VAL A 303 44.05 14.62 7.69
C VAL A 303 42.76 13.85 7.98
N LEU A 304 41.61 14.32 7.49
CA LEU A 304 40.31 13.67 7.67
C LEU A 304 40.27 12.30 6.96
N VAL A 305 40.72 12.26 5.70
CA VAL A 305 40.83 11.04 4.89
C VAL A 305 41.84 10.07 5.52
N ALA A 306 42.98 10.56 6.01
CA ALA A 306 43.95 9.73 6.73
C ALA A 306 43.38 9.18 8.06
N LEU A 307 42.59 9.97 8.79
CA LEU A 307 41.95 9.56 10.05
C LEU A 307 40.87 8.48 9.84
N VAL A 308 40.09 8.60 8.76
CA VAL A 308 39.12 7.57 8.34
C VAL A 308 39.85 6.31 7.84
N ALA A 309 40.86 6.44 6.97
CA ALA A 309 41.61 5.32 6.42
C ALA A 309 42.45 4.55 7.46
N SER A 310 42.87 5.20 8.56
CA SER A 310 43.61 4.57 9.66
C SER A 310 42.73 4.00 10.78
N SER A 311 41.40 4.16 10.72
CA SER A 311 40.47 3.74 11.77
C SER A 311 39.48 2.68 11.26
N PRO A 312 39.79 1.36 11.35
CA PRO A 312 38.88 0.29 10.88
C PRO A 312 37.48 0.33 11.49
N THR A 313 37.35 0.91 12.70
CA THR A 313 36.09 1.05 13.45
C THR A 313 35.34 2.37 13.19
N LYS A 314 35.80 3.22 12.27
CA LYS A 314 35.14 4.51 11.90
C LYS A 314 34.72 4.59 10.42
N GLY A 315 34.72 3.46 9.73
CA GLY A 315 34.20 3.35 8.37
C GLY A 315 32.68 3.58 8.30
N TRP A 316 32.16 3.55 7.07
CA TRP A 316 30.70 3.51 6.83
C TRP A 316 30.12 2.21 7.37
N SER A 317 28.91 2.25 7.92
CA SER A 317 28.21 1.01 8.31
C SER A 317 27.95 0.14 7.07
N GLY A 318 27.95 -1.19 7.23
CA GLY A 318 27.74 -2.10 6.09
C GLY A 318 26.40 -1.89 5.37
N ARG A 319 25.37 -1.41 6.09
CA ARG A 319 24.08 -1.00 5.52
C ARG A 319 24.21 0.28 4.70
N SER A 320 24.75 1.36 5.25
CA SER A 320 24.94 2.62 4.51
C SER A 320 25.91 2.47 3.33
N LEU A 321 26.95 1.64 3.44
CA LEU A 321 27.85 1.32 2.33
C LEU A 321 27.13 0.58 1.20
N SER A 322 26.20 -0.33 1.52
CA SER A 322 25.40 -1.02 0.50
C SER A 322 24.42 -0.10 -0.28
N LEU A 323 24.14 1.10 0.23
CA LEU A 323 23.38 2.13 -0.49
C LEU A 323 24.24 2.98 -1.45
N LEU A 324 25.57 2.88 -1.35
CA LEU A 324 26.55 3.55 -2.21
C LEU A 324 27.19 2.57 -3.21
N ASP A 325 27.44 1.33 -2.77
CA ASP A 325 27.84 0.18 -3.59
C ASP A 325 26.81 -0.96 -3.42
N PRO A 326 25.83 -1.09 -4.34
CA PRO A 326 24.82 -2.16 -4.27
C PRO A 326 25.41 -3.57 -4.41
N THR A 327 26.67 -3.73 -4.85
CA THR A 327 27.34 -5.03 -4.95
C THR A 327 27.98 -5.48 -3.63
N TYR A 328 28.15 -4.57 -2.67
CA TYR A 328 28.82 -4.85 -1.41
C TYR A 328 28.06 -5.88 -0.55
N ALA A 329 26.73 -5.71 -0.41
CA ALA A 329 25.91 -6.58 0.43
C ALA A 329 25.89 -8.03 -0.09
N SER A 330 25.60 -8.23 -1.37
CA SER A 330 25.51 -9.56 -1.99
C SER A 330 26.84 -10.32 -2.01
N LYS A 331 27.98 -9.60 -2.03
CA LYS A 331 29.31 -10.20 -2.04
C LYS A 331 29.89 -10.50 -0.65
N TYR A 332 29.63 -9.66 0.36
CA TYR A 332 30.32 -9.75 1.65
C TYR A 332 29.41 -9.97 2.87
N ILE A 333 28.10 -9.65 2.80
CA ILE A 333 27.19 -9.74 3.94
C ILE A 333 25.84 -10.36 3.49
N PRO A 334 25.75 -11.70 3.32
CA PRO A 334 24.57 -12.34 2.75
C PRO A 334 23.28 -12.07 3.53
N ILE A 335 23.36 -11.80 4.84
CA ILE A 335 22.22 -11.42 5.70
C ILE A 335 21.57 -10.09 5.23
N ILE A 336 22.38 -9.14 4.72
CA ILE A 336 21.84 -7.89 4.16
C ILE A 336 21.22 -8.15 2.77
N ALA A 337 21.74 -9.10 2.00
CA ALA A 337 21.21 -9.43 0.68
C ALA A 337 19.97 -10.36 0.70
N SER A 338 19.76 -11.11 1.80
CA SER A 338 18.61 -12.03 1.93
C SER A 338 17.27 -11.33 2.17
N VAL A 339 17.29 -10.06 2.60
CA VAL A 339 16.07 -9.26 2.81
C VAL A 339 15.49 -8.82 1.46
N SER A 340 14.24 -9.18 1.18
CA SER A 340 13.56 -8.86 -0.10
C SER A 340 13.46 -7.35 -0.35
N GLU A 341 13.23 -6.55 0.70
CA GLU A 341 13.16 -5.08 0.61
C GLU A 341 14.47 -4.40 0.17
N HIS A 342 15.60 -5.08 0.32
CA HIS A 342 16.92 -4.54 0.01
C HIS A 342 17.29 -4.68 -1.47
N GLN A 343 16.47 -5.37 -2.26
CA GLN A 343 16.64 -5.51 -3.71
C GLN A 343 16.31 -4.19 -4.44
N PRO A 344 16.86 -3.94 -5.64
CA PRO A 344 16.52 -2.77 -6.45
C PRO A 344 15.11 -2.90 -7.07
N PRO A 345 14.28 -1.84 -7.09
CA PRO A 345 12.96 -1.89 -7.71
C PRO A 345 13.03 -1.92 -9.23
N THR A 346 12.02 -2.52 -9.84
CA THR A 346 11.85 -2.55 -11.30
C THR A 346 10.90 -1.45 -11.77
N TRP A 347 10.90 -1.10 -13.06
CA TRP A 347 10.03 -0.05 -13.58
C TRP A 347 8.52 -0.28 -13.33
N PRO A 348 7.97 -1.53 -13.31
CA PRO A 348 6.59 -1.76 -12.94
C PRO A 348 6.31 -1.41 -11.47
N SER A 349 7.27 -1.62 -10.56
CA SER A 349 7.15 -1.21 -9.15
C SER A 349 6.91 0.29 -9.04
N TYR A 350 7.70 1.12 -9.73
CA TYR A 350 7.46 2.57 -9.80
C TYR A 350 6.07 2.91 -10.38
N PHE A 351 5.63 2.21 -11.43
CA PHE A 351 4.33 2.46 -12.03
C PHE A 351 3.16 2.08 -11.09
N MET A 352 3.30 1.02 -10.30
CA MET A 352 2.32 0.65 -9.26
C MET A 352 2.30 1.65 -8.11
N ASP A 353 3.48 2.06 -7.62
CA ASP A 353 3.66 2.84 -6.40
C ASP A 353 3.36 4.35 -6.54
N ILE A 354 3.59 4.93 -7.73
CA ILE A 354 3.37 6.36 -8.00
C ILE A 354 2.59 6.67 -9.29
N ASN A 355 2.42 5.71 -10.20
CA ASN A 355 1.60 5.80 -11.43
C ASN A 355 1.72 7.18 -12.15
N VAL A 356 0.65 7.98 -12.13
CA VAL A 356 0.52 9.27 -12.81
C VAL A 356 1.60 10.27 -12.37
N LEU A 357 2.05 10.22 -11.11
CA LEU A 357 3.05 11.15 -10.60
C LEU A 357 4.40 10.99 -11.31
N ALA A 358 4.75 9.79 -11.79
CA ALA A 358 6.00 9.55 -12.52
C ALA A 358 6.15 10.47 -13.74
N PHE A 359 5.05 10.79 -14.43
CA PHE A 359 5.03 11.71 -15.57
C PHE A 359 4.97 13.20 -15.16
N LEU A 360 4.44 13.49 -13.97
CA LEU A 360 4.30 14.86 -13.45
C LEU A 360 5.56 15.37 -12.73
N VAL A 361 6.38 14.49 -12.15
CA VAL A 361 7.62 14.86 -11.44
C VAL A 361 8.59 15.67 -12.33
N PRO A 362 8.91 15.28 -13.59
CA PRO A 362 9.77 16.08 -14.47
C PRO A 362 9.21 17.48 -14.77
N ALA A 363 7.89 17.60 -14.98
CA ALA A 363 7.23 18.88 -15.18
C ALA A 363 7.33 19.78 -13.92
N GLY A 364 7.19 19.18 -12.73
CA GLY A 364 7.39 19.86 -11.45
C GLY A 364 8.81 20.39 -11.27
N ILE A 365 9.82 19.61 -11.66
CA ILE A 365 11.23 20.03 -11.61
C ILE A 365 11.45 21.27 -12.48
N ILE A 366 10.94 21.27 -13.72
CA ILE A 366 11.01 22.43 -14.64
C ILE A 366 10.28 23.66 -14.05
N ALA A 367 9.12 23.47 -13.43
CA ALA A 367 8.38 24.56 -12.76
C ALA A 367 9.13 25.13 -11.54
N CYS A 368 9.94 24.33 -10.84
CA CYS A 368 10.73 24.75 -9.68
C CYS A 368 12.00 25.55 -10.04
N PHE A 369 12.50 25.42 -11.28
CA PHE A 369 13.51 26.34 -11.83
C PHE A 369 12.93 27.70 -12.22
N SER A 370 11.59 27.84 -12.27
CA SER A 370 10.88 28.98 -12.83
C SER A 370 9.97 29.69 -11.78
N PRO A 371 10.48 30.60 -10.93
CA PRO A 371 11.89 30.95 -10.72
C PRO A 371 12.54 30.11 -9.61
N LEU A 372 13.86 29.88 -9.71
CA LEU A 372 14.65 29.15 -8.71
C LEU A 372 14.81 29.95 -7.40
N SER A 373 13.98 29.66 -6.40
CA SER A 373 14.13 30.16 -5.02
C SER A 373 15.04 29.25 -4.20
N ASP A 374 15.45 29.71 -3.02
CA ASP A 374 16.30 28.88 -2.14
C ASP A 374 15.51 27.65 -1.64
N ALA A 375 14.22 27.84 -1.32
CA ALA A 375 13.31 26.76 -0.98
C ALA A 375 13.08 25.77 -2.15
N SER A 376 12.91 26.25 -3.39
CA SER A 376 12.76 25.33 -4.53
C SER A 376 14.06 24.59 -4.84
N SER A 377 15.24 25.18 -4.57
CA SER A 377 16.52 24.47 -4.68
C SER A 377 16.68 23.31 -3.66
N PHE A 378 16.10 23.44 -2.46
CA PHE A 378 16.06 22.34 -1.48
C PHE A 378 15.19 21.19 -1.98
N VAL A 379 14.00 21.47 -2.50
CA VAL A 379 13.09 20.41 -2.99
C VAL A 379 13.64 19.74 -4.26
N ILE A 380 14.29 20.49 -5.16
CA ILE A 380 15.00 19.91 -6.32
C ILE A 380 16.12 18.96 -5.87
N LEU A 381 16.91 19.32 -4.85
CA LEU A 381 17.93 18.43 -4.30
C LEU A 381 17.29 17.18 -3.65
N TYR A 382 16.21 17.36 -2.90
CA TYR A 382 15.48 16.27 -2.24
C TYR A 382 14.97 15.24 -3.27
N ILE A 383 14.25 15.65 -4.31
CA ILE A 383 13.74 14.71 -5.33
C ILE A 383 14.87 14.00 -6.07
N VAL A 384 15.96 14.70 -6.45
CA VAL A 384 17.11 14.07 -7.13
C VAL A 384 17.79 13.03 -6.24
N THR A 385 17.95 13.33 -4.94
CA THR A 385 18.58 12.42 -3.98
C THR A 385 17.68 11.21 -3.67
N SER A 386 16.37 11.43 -3.48
CA SER A 386 15.41 10.34 -3.26
C SER A 386 15.28 9.40 -4.46
N VAL A 387 15.27 9.92 -5.71
CA VAL A 387 15.20 9.09 -6.92
C VAL A 387 16.42 8.18 -7.06
N TYR A 388 17.62 8.64 -6.66
CA TYR A 388 18.80 7.78 -6.64
C TYR A 388 18.65 6.65 -5.62
N PHE A 389 18.29 6.98 -4.37
CA PHE A 389 18.19 5.97 -3.30
C PHE A 389 17.03 4.98 -3.49
N SER A 390 15.89 5.42 -4.00
CA SER A 390 14.84 4.48 -4.43
C SER A 390 15.31 3.61 -5.59
N GLY A 391 16.15 4.14 -6.49
CA GLY A 391 16.76 3.37 -7.59
C GLY A 391 17.63 2.20 -7.13
N VAL A 392 18.24 2.32 -5.94
CA VAL A 392 19.08 1.28 -5.34
C VAL A 392 18.27 0.25 -4.55
N MET A 393 17.18 0.66 -3.89
CA MET A 393 16.53 -0.15 -2.84
C MET A 393 15.00 0.05 -2.79
N VAL A 394 14.22 -1.04 -2.88
CA VAL A 394 12.74 -1.01 -2.80
C VAL A 394 12.27 -0.30 -1.53
N ARG A 395 12.88 -0.56 -0.37
CA ARG A 395 12.52 0.08 0.91
C ARG A 395 12.52 1.61 0.85
N LEU A 396 13.41 2.21 0.04
CA LEU A 396 13.59 3.66 -0.05
C LEU A 396 12.64 4.35 -1.04
N MET A 397 11.76 3.62 -1.72
CA MET A 397 10.62 4.19 -2.44
C MET A 397 9.69 5.00 -1.51
N LEU A 398 9.68 4.69 -0.21
CA LEU A 398 8.99 5.47 0.83
C LEU A 398 9.48 6.94 0.86
N VAL A 399 10.80 7.16 0.78
CA VAL A 399 11.44 8.50 0.85
C VAL A 399 11.30 9.25 -0.49
N LEU A 400 10.96 8.54 -1.57
CA LEU A 400 10.55 9.16 -2.84
C LEU A 400 9.11 9.69 -2.79
N ALA A 401 8.18 9.02 -2.09
CA ALA A 401 6.76 9.31 -2.20
C ALA A 401 6.37 10.77 -1.82
N PRO A 402 6.84 11.36 -0.69
CA PRO A 402 6.58 12.76 -0.38
C PRO A 402 7.21 13.70 -1.41
N ALA A 403 8.46 13.45 -1.82
CA ALA A 403 9.14 14.26 -2.83
C ALA A 403 8.37 14.27 -4.16
N ALA A 404 7.92 13.10 -4.64
CA ALA A 404 7.12 12.97 -5.84
C ALA A 404 5.78 13.73 -5.73
N CYS A 405 5.07 13.59 -4.60
CA CYS A 405 3.81 14.30 -4.35
C CYS A 405 3.97 15.82 -4.34
N ILE A 406 5.07 16.35 -3.78
CA ILE A 406 5.38 17.78 -3.78
C ILE A 406 5.61 18.27 -5.23
N MET A 407 6.48 17.59 -6.00
CA MET A 407 6.79 18.00 -7.37
C MET A 407 5.56 17.91 -8.29
N SER A 408 4.78 16.83 -8.18
CA SER A 408 3.53 16.67 -8.95
C SER A 408 2.44 17.65 -8.52
N GLY A 409 2.32 17.96 -7.23
CA GLY A 409 1.39 18.97 -6.72
C GLY A 409 1.70 20.37 -7.25
N ILE A 410 2.98 20.75 -7.33
CA ILE A 410 3.45 21.99 -7.97
C ILE A 410 3.11 21.98 -9.47
N ALA A 411 3.42 20.89 -10.19
CA ALA A 411 3.15 20.77 -11.62
C ALA A 411 1.66 20.96 -11.95
N LEU A 412 0.78 20.30 -11.19
CA LEU A 412 -0.68 20.43 -11.35
C LEU A 412 -1.17 21.84 -11.00
N SER A 413 -0.65 22.45 -9.92
CA SER A 413 -1.06 23.80 -9.52
C SER A 413 -0.72 24.85 -10.58
N GLU A 414 0.46 24.77 -11.18
CA GLU A 414 0.88 25.67 -12.27
C GLU A 414 0.01 25.44 -13.53
N ALA A 415 -0.27 24.19 -13.89
CA ALA A 415 -1.13 23.86 -15.03
C ALA A 415 -2.57 24.38 -14.84
N PHE A 416 -3.18 24.14 -13.67
CA PHE A 416 -4.50 24.68 -13.34
C PHE A 416 -4.52 26.21 -13.32
N GLU A 417 -3.46 26.86 -12.83
CA GLU A 417 -3.37 28.32 -12.86
C GLU A 417 -3.26 28.87 -14.30
N VAL A 418 -2.48 28.24 -15.19
CA VAL A 418 -2.39 28.63 -16.61
C VAL A 418 -3.74 28.50 -17.32
N PHE A 419 -4.45 27.38 -17.16
CA PHE A 419 -5.73 27.16 -17.85
C PHE A 419 -6.85 28.04 -17.28
N THR A 420 -6.95 28.20 -15.95
CA THR A 420 -7.97 29.07 -15.33
C THR A 420 -7.74 30.56 -15.61
N ARG A 421 -6.48 31.02 -15.67
CA ARG A 421 -6.14 32.37 -16.14
C ARG A 421 -6.53 32.56 -17.61
N SER A 422 -6.29 31.58 -18.48
CA SER A 422 -6.66 31.63 -19.90
C SER A 422 -8.18 31.77 -20.10
N ILE A 423 -8.97 30.97 -19.39
CA ILE A 423 -10.44 31.07 -19.39
C ILE A 423 -10.92 32.42 -18.85
N LYS A 424 -10.38 32.88 -17.71
CA LYS A 424 -10.76 34.17 -17.11
C LYS A 424 -10.41 35.38 -18.00
N PHE A 425 -9.36 35.28 -18.81
CA PHE A 425 -8.97 36.32 -19.76
C PHE A 425 -9.87 36.37 -21.01
N GLN A 426 -10.52 35.25 -21.36
CA GLN A 426 -11.35 35.12 -22.57
C GLN A 426 -12.86 35.26 -22.32
N LEU A 427 -13.32 35.22 -21.06
CA LEU A 427 -14.71 35.50 -20.70
C LEU A 427 -15.01 37.02 -20.74
N PRO A 428 -15.89 37.51 -21.65
CA PRO A 428 -16.24 38.92 -21.70
C PRO A 428 -17.23 39.27 -20.57
N GLY A 429 -16.78 39.99 -19.53
CA GLY A 429 -17.68 40.51 -18.49
C GLY A 429 -17.05 40.84 -17.13
N ALA A 430 -15.79 40.48 -16.87
CA ALA A 430 -15.12 40.82 -15.60
C ALA A 430 -14.53 42.25 -15.64
N PRO A 431 -14.69 43.08 -14.59
CA PRO A 431 -14.01 44.38 -14.48
C PRO A 431 -12.48 44.24 -14.49
N ILE A 432 -11.80 45.21 -15.12
CA ILE A 432 -10.34 45.22 -15.24
C ILE A 432 -9.71 45.80 -13.96
N ASP A 433 -9.59 44.96 -12.93
CA ASP A 433 -8.79 45.27 -11.75
C ASP A 433 -7.30 45.34 -12.12
N SER A 434 -6.76 46.56 -12.16
CA SER A 434 -5.38 46.85 -12.56
C SER A 434 -4.42 46.82 -11.36
N GLN A 435 -4.21 45.63 -10.78
CA GLN A 435 -3.17 45.44 -9.77
C GLN A 435 -1.77 45.46 -10.42
N VAL A 436 -1.01 46.50 -10.07
CA VAL A 436 0.46 46.58 -10.20
C VAL A 436 0.99 46.90 -8.79
N ASP A 437 2.15 46.35 -8.46
CA ASP A 437 2.69 46.25 -7.11
C ASP A 437 2.92 47.59 -6.40
N ALA A 438 2.59 47.67 -5.10
CA ALA A 438 3.06 48.71 -4.20
C ALA A 438 3.09 48.28 -2.72
N GLY A 439 4.28 47.95 -2.23
CA GLY A 439 4.70 47.96 -0.82
C GLY A 439 6.22 48.21 -0.78
N ASP A 440 6.81 48.85 0.23
CA ASP A 440 6.27 49.29 1.52
C ASP A 440 7.06 50.53 2.04
N LYS A 441 6.40 51.37 2.86
CA LYS A 441 6.88 52.46 3.75
C LYS A 441 8.20 53.23 3.47
N SER A 442 8.09 54.56 3.48
CA SER A 442 8.73 55.42 4.52
C SER A 442 8.06 56.81 4.60
N SER A 443 8.23 57.51 5.74
CA SER A 443 7.72 58.87 6.03
C SER A 443 8.42 59.95 5.17
N ASP A 444 7.89 61.16 4.94
CA ASP A 444 7.47 62.11 5.99
C ASP A 444 6.44 63.20 5.60
N ASN A 445 5.98 63.89 6.64
CA ASN A 445 4.97 64.97 6.72
C ASN A 445 4.81 65.94 5.53
N THR A 446 3.56 66.22 5.12
CA THR A 446 2.85 67.45 5.57
C THR A 446 1.35 67.43 5.22
N THR A 447 0.54 68.14 6.01
CA THR A 447 -0.92 68.21 5.92
C THR A 447 -1.37 69.68 5.85
N ALA A 448 -2.45 69.96 5.11
CA ALA A 448 -3.27 71.19 5.24
C ALA A 448 -2.56 72.53 4.84
N GLN A 449 -3.25 73.64 4.49
CA GLN A 449 -4.67 73.88 4.17
C GLN A 449 -4.82 75.18 3.32
N ASN A 450 -5.92 75.27 2.57
CA ASN A 450 -6.76 76.44 2.29
C ASN A 450 -6.20 77.85 1.88
N ASP A 451 -6.75 78.32 0.74
CA ASP A 451 -7.50 79.59 0.55
C ASP A 451 -6.87 80.99 0.30
N VAL A 452 -7.54 81.69 -0.65
CA VAL A 452 -7.76 83.15 -0.79
C VAL A 452 -6.59 84.09 -1.18
N ALA A 453 -6.51 84.32 -2.50
CA ALA A 453 -6.52 85.60 -3.24
C ALA A 453 -5.66 86.86 -2.89
N LYS A 454 -5.31 87.57 -3.97
CA LYS A 454 -4.88 89.00 -4.14
C LYS A 454 -3.38 89.35 -4.32
N THR A 455 -3.03 89.61 -5.58
CA THR A 455 -2.56 90.91 -6.13
C THR A 455 -1.16 91.47 -5.79
N GLU A 456 -0.33 91.56 -6.84
CA GLU A 456 0.75 92.54 -7.15
C GLU A 456 2.06 92.67 -6.33
N LYS A 457 3.18 92.68 -7.12
CA LYS A 457 4.41 93.53 -7.03
C LYS A 457 5.32 93.40 -5.78
N SER A 458 6.64 93.59 -5.86
CA SER A 458 7.57 93.93 -6.98
C SER A 458 9.02 93.47 -6.65
N GLU A 459 9.95 93.62 -7.62
CA GLU A 459 11.37 94.13 -7.54
C GLU A 459 12.08 94.19 -6.14
N ASP A 460 13.39 93.99 -5.95
CA ASP A 460 14.55 93.60 -6.79
C ASP A 460 15.77 93.28 -5.85
N THR A 461 17.05 93.20 -6.25
CA THR A 461 17.78 92.10 -6.96
C THR A 461 19.14 91.84 -6.19
N ILE A 462 20.40 91.71 -6.66
CA ILE A 462 21.08 91.80 -7.96
C ILE A 462 22.45 91.06 -8.01
N LYS A 463 22.60 90.09 -8.95
CA LYS A 463 23.88 89.52 -9.47
C LYS A 463 24.77 88.79 -8.40
N GLU A 464 25.87 88.08 -8.69
CA GLU A 464 26.72 87.95 -9.89
C GLU A 464 27.03 86.51 -10.36
N ARG A 465 27.36 86.43 -11.65
CA ARG A 465 28.06 85.39 -12.43
C ARG A 465 28.77 86.19 -13.55
N PRO A 466 29.95 85.80 -14.10
CA PRO A 466 29.98 84.66 -15.04
C PRO A 466 31.33 83.98 -15.41
N SER A 467 31.23 82.69 -15.80
CA SER A 467 32.07 82.03 -16.86
C SER A 467 33.58 81.83 -16.60
N ARG A 468 34.34 80.99 -17.33
CA ARG A 468 34.09 80.14 -18.54
C ARG A 468 34.49 78.68 -18.21
N LYS A 469 33.91 77.57 -18.69
CA LYS A 469 33.16 77.17 -19.90
C LYS A 469 34.03 76.67 -21.08
N ASN A 470 34.28 75.35 -21.13
CA ASN A 470 34.50 74.49 -22.32
C ASN A 470 34.62 73.01 -21.86
N LYS A 471 34.19 71.96 -22.59
CA LYS A 471 33.16 71.82 -23.65
C LYS A 471 32.86 70.31 -23.85
N LYS A 472 31.77 69.95 -24.57
CA LYS A 472 31.18 68.59 -24.72
C LYS A 472 30.69 67.97 -23.39
N LYS A 473 29.44 67.56 -23.18
CA LYS A 473 28.23 67.48 -24.02
C LYS A 473 28.25 66.41 -25.13
N GLU A 474 27.83 65.20 -24.77
CA GLU A 474 26.92 64.34 -25.55
C GLU A 474 26.04 63.57 -24.54
N LYS A 475 24.85 63.11 -24.93
CA LYS A 475 23.87 62.49 -24.01
C LYS A 475 23.04 61.45 -24.76
N GLU A 476 23.39 60.18 -24.65
CA GLU A 476 22.62 59.04 -25.18
C GLU A 476 23.02 57.74 -24.45
N PRO A 477 22.21 56.67 -24.50
CA PRO A 477 21.09 56.59 -23.57
C PRO A 477 21.27 55.50 -22.51
N VAL A 478 20.74 55.73 -21.31
CA VAL A 478 20.56 54.66 -20.32
C VAL A 478 19.51 53.69 -20.87
N GLY A 479 19.86 52.40 -20.92
CA GLY A 479 19.04 51.37 -21.55
C GLY A 479 17.63 51.26 -20.99
N GLN A 480 16.67 50.98 -21.88
CA GLN A 480 15.28 50.70 -21.51
C GLN A 480 15.20 49.54 -20.51
N PRO A 481 14.35 49.60 -19.46
CA PRO A 481 13.79 48.40 -18.88
C PRO A 481 13.08 47.64 -19.99
N SER A 482 13.51 46.41 -20.27
CA SER A 482 13.16 45.73 -21.52
C SER A 482 11.65 45.48 -21.65
N VAL A 483 11.03 46.01 -22.71
CA VAL A 483 9.61 45.79 -23.05
C VAL A 483 9.25 44.30 -23.20
N LYS A 484 10.26 43.43 -23.40
CA LYS A 484 10.15 41.95 -23.42
C LYS A 484 9.35 41.37 -22.25
N SER A 485 9.55 41.83 -21.01
CA SER A 485 8.88 41.22 -19.83
C SER A 485 7.35 41.36 -19.84
N ARG A 486 6.82 42.37 -20.57
CA ARG A 486 5.38 42.56 -20.79
C ARG A 486 4.85 41.80 -22.01
N PHE A 487 5.74 41.25 -22.85
CA PHE A 487 5.41 40.40 -24.00
C PHE A 487 5.46 38.91 -23.64
N GLU A 488 6.41 38.50 -22.77
CA GLU A 488 6.53 37.12 -22.29
C GLU A 488 5.30 36.67 -21.48
N LYS A 489 4.74 37.53 -20.61
CA LYS A 489 3.45 37.28 -19.93
C LYS A 489 2.23 37.22 -20.87
N ARG A 490 2.41 37.47 -22.17
CA ARG A 490 1.35 37.46 -23.19
C ARG A 490 1.33 36.18 -24.04
N LEU A 491 2.30 35.28 -23.83
CA LEU A 491 2.64 34.19 -24.75
C LEU A 491 2.05 32.82 -24.38
N LEU A 492 1.31 32.71 -23.27
CA LEU A 492 0.75 31.45 -22.76
C LEU A 492 -0.78 31.46 -22.56
N VAL A 493 -1.48 32.30 -23.33
CA VAL A 493 -2.96 32.29 -23.38
C VAL A 493 -3.39 31.29 -24.44
N LEU A 494 -3.81 30.10 -23.99
CA LEU A 494 -4.38 29.05 -24.84
C LEU A 494 -5.80 29.43 -25.32
N PRO A 495 -6.28 28.91 -26.46
CA PRO A 495 -7.68 29.11 -26.86
C PRO A 495 -8.64 28.42 -25.87
N LEU A 496 -9.87 28.94 -25.79
CA LEU A 496 -10.86 28.56 -24.77
C LEU A 496 -11.12 27.05 -24.77
N GLU A 497 -11.42 26.49 -25.94
CA GLU A 497 -11.70 25.06 -26.13
C GLU A 497 -10.53 24.17 -25.68
N ALA A 498 -9.29 24.56 -26.01
CA ALA A 498 -8.11 23.81 -25.57
C ALA A 498 -7.87 23.92 -24.05
N SER A 499 -8.19 25.05 -23.45
CA SER A 499 -8.08 25.26 -21.99
C SER A 499 -9.13 24.43 -21.23
N ILE A 500 -10.37 24.38 -21.73
CA ILE A 500 -11.45 23.56 -21.18
C ILE A 500 -11.15 22.07 -21.35
N LEU A 501 -10.72 21.65 -22.55
CA LEU A 501 -10.32 20.28 -22.84
C LEU A 501 -9.13 19.84 -21.98
N ALA A 502 -8.12 20.69 -21.78
CA ALA A 502 -6.97 20.38 -20.93
C ALA A 502 -7.37 20.24 -19.45
N ILE A 503 -8.28 21.08 -18.93
CA ILE A 503 -8.83 20.91 -17.58
C ILE A 503 -9.62 19.59 -17.48
N PHE A 504 -10.46 19.27 -18.47
CA PHE A 504 -11.22 18.02 -18.49
C PHE A 504 -10.29 16.79 -18.49
N LEU A 505 -9.23 16.81 -19.31
CA LEU A 505 -8.22 15.76 -19.35
C LEU A 505 -7.43 15.64 -18.02
N LEU A 506 -7.08 16.75 -17.36
CA LEU A 506 -6.46 16.71 -16.04
C LEU A 506 -7.40 16.14 -14.96
N VAL A 507 -8.69 16.47 -15.01
CA VAL A 507 -9.70 15.92 -14.07
C VAL A 507 -9.89 14.42 -14.30
N LEU A 508 -9.94 13.97 -15.55
CA LEU A 508 -10.02 12.54 -15.90
C LEU A 508 -8.76 11.76 -15.49
N LEU A 509 -7.58 12.36 -15.68
CA LEU A 509 -6.31 11.80 -15.21
C LEU A 509 -6.24 11.71 -13.67
N GLY A 510 -6.77 12.72 -12.98
CA GLY A 510 -6.93 12.72 -11.52
C GLY A 510 -7.90 11.63 -11.04
N ALA A 511 -9.04 11.45 -11.71
CA ALA A 511 -9.99 10.39 -11.40
C ALA A 511 -9.38 8.99 -11.60
N PHE A 512 -8.63 8.78 -12.68
CA PHE A 512 -7.88 7.54 -12.91
C PHE A 512 -6.85 7.27 -11.79
N TYR A 513 -6.11 8.30 -11.36
CA TYR A 513 -5.17 8.18 -10.24
C TYR A 513 -5.86 7.80 -8.92
N VAL A 514 -7.04 8.36 -8.62
CA VAL A 514 -7.83 7.96 -7.43
C VAL A 514 -8.27 6.50 -7.51
N VAL A 515 -8.79 6.05 -8.65
CA VAL A 515 -9.22 4.66 -8.87
C VAL A 515 -8.06 3.69 -8.71
N HIS A 516 -6.90 3.98 -9.33
CA HIS A 516 -5.68 3.18 -9.16
C HIS A 516 -5.23 3.14 -7.70
N SER A 517 -5.23 4.28 -7.01
CA SER A 517 -4.74 4.38 -5.63
C SER A 517 -5.62 3.61 -4.65
N VAL A 518 -6.95 3.70 -4.80
CA VAL A 518 -7.90 2.92 -4.00
C VAL A 518 -7.79 1.43 -4.31
N TRP A 519 -7.64 1.03 -5.58
CA TRP A 519 -7.45 -0.37 -5.94
C TRP A 519 -6.15 -0.96 -5.38
N ALA A 520 -5.02 -0.25 -5.52
CA ALA A 520 -3.74 -0.69 -4.98
C ALA A 520 -3.78 -0.80 -3.44
N ALA A 521 -4.36 0.20 -2.75
CA ALA A 521 -4.55 0.15 -1.31
C ALA A 521 -5.44 -1.01 -0.86
N ALA A 522 -6.56 -1.24 -1.56
CA ALA A 522 -7.52 -2.27 -1.20
C ALA A 522 -7.05 -3.70 -1.53
N GLU A 523 -6.34 -3.92 -2.65
CA GLU A 523 -6.08 -5.28 -3.16
C GLU A 523 -4.60 -5.70 -3.13
N ALA A 524 -3.66 -4.77 -3.22
CA ALA A 524 -2.22 -5.09 -3.17
C ALA A 524 -1.62 -4.93 -1.76
N TYR A 525 -2.03 -3.91 -0.99
CA TYR A 525 -1.38 -3.57 0.29
C TYR A 525 -2.21 -3.86 1.55
N SER A 526 -3.49 -4.28 1.46
CA SER A 526 -4.31 -4.54 2.67
C SER A 526 -4.28 -6.00 3.16
N ALA A 527 -3.50 -6.88 2.53
CA ALA A 527 -3.44 -8.30 2.88
C ALA A 527 -2.60 -8.53 4.16
N PRO A 528 -3.12 -9.20 5.19
CA PRO A 528 -2.37 -9.55 6.39
C PRO A 528 -1.32 -10.63 6.09
N SER A 529 -0.16 -10.55 6.74
CA SER A 529 0.92 -11.53 6.59
C SER A 529 0.75 -12.82 7.41
N ILE A 530 -0.18 -12.81 8.39
CA ILE A 530 -0.34 -13.88 9.39
C ILE A 530 -1.56 -14.77 9.11
N VAL A 531 -2.60 -14.23 8.49
CA VAL A 531 -3.78 -14.96 8.04
C VAL A 531 -3.66 -15.15 6.53
N LEU A 532 -3.54 -16.41 6.06
CA LEU A 532 -3.36 -16.70 4.64
C LEU A 532 -4.71 -16.93 3.97
N THR A 533 -5.04 -16.11 2.96
CA THR A 533 -6.26 -16.28 2.15
C THR A 533 -6.01 -17.06 0.88
N SER A 534 -6.90 -17.99 0.55
CA SER A 534 -6.93 -18.70 -0.73
C SER A 534 -8.32 -18.67 -1.36
N HIS A 535 -8.40 -18.43 -2.67
CA HIS A 535 -9.64 -18.47 -3.43
C HIS A 535 -9.80 -19.85 -4.08
N SER A 536 -10.69 -20.67 -3.51
CA SER A 536 -11.17 -21.92 -4.13
C SER A 536 -12.36 -21.64 -5.04
N HIS A 537 -12.77 -22.64 -5.84
CA HIS A 537 -14.02 -22.58 -6.60
C HIS A 537 -15.26 -22.49 -5.68
N ASP A 538 -15.17 -23.02 -4.46
CA ASP A 538 -16.26 -23.02 -3.47
C ASP A 538 -16.33 -21.74 -2.61
N GLY A 539 -15.28 -20.92 -2.62
CA GLY A 539 -15.25 -19.65 -1.88
C GLY A 539 -13.86 -19.17 -1.45
N LEU A 540 -13.85 -18.16 -0.58
CA LEU A 540 -12.66 -17.68 0.11
C LEU A 540 -12.40 -18.57 1.33
N HIS A 541 -11.31 -19.33 1.30
CA HIS A 541 -10.78 -20.05 2.45
C HIS A 541 -9.73 -19.21 3.16
N VAL A 542 -9.68 -19.32 4.48
CA VAL A 542 -8.87 -18.51 5.37
C VAL A 542 -8.13 -19.45 6.30
N PHE A 543 -6.82 -19.57 6.11
CA PHE A 543 -5.93 -20.38 6.93
C PHE A 543 -5.28 -19.49 8.00
N ASP A 544 -5.24 -19.98 9.24
CA ASP A 544 -4.80 -19.23 10.42
C ASP A 544 -3.73 -20.00 11.22
N ASP A 545 -3.07 -20.92 10.53
CA ASP A 545 -2.18 -21.96 11.04
C ASP A 545 -1.05 -21.39 11.92
N PHE A 546 -0.59 -20.17 11.61
CA PHE A 546 0.38 -19.43 12.42
C PHE A 546 -0.16 -19.07 13.81
N ARG A 547 -1.39 -18.53 13.90
CA ARG A 547 -1.99 -18.17 15.21
C ARG A 547 -2.33 -19.42 16.00
N GLU A 548 -2.78 -20.50 15.34
CA GLU A 548 -2.97 -21.80 15.99
C GLU A 548 -1.64 -22.37 16.54
N ALA A 549 -0.56 -22.35 15.76
CA ALA A 549 0.75 -22.84 16.17
C ALA A 549 1.32 -22.07 17.37
N TYR A 550 1.31 -20.73 17.30
CA TYR A 550 1.77 -19.90 18.40
C TYR A 550 0.86 -20.01 19.63
N ALA A 551 -0.47 -20.17 19.46
CA ALA A 551 -1.40 -20.38 20.57
C ALA A 551 -1.20 -21.74 21.24
N TRP A 552 -1.02 -22.83 20.48
CA TRP A 552 -0.69 -24.14 21.04
C TRP A 552 0.60 -24.08 21.83
N LEU A 553 1.65 -23.46 21.27
CA LEU A 553 2.96 -23.30 21.91
C LEU A 553 2.84 -22.45 23.20
N SER A 554 1.94 -21.46 23.20
CA SER A 554 1.67 -20.61 24.36
C SER A 554 1.00 -21.35 25.54
N HIS A 555 0.16 -22.34 25.26
CA HIS A 555 -0.65 -23.05 26.27
C HIS A 555 -0.09 -24.41 26.72
N ASN A 556 0.66 -25.12 25.85
CA ASN A 556 1.03 -26.53 26.07
C ASN A 556 2.52 -26.77 26.41
N THR A 557 3.33 -25.71 26.52
CA THR A 557 4.75 -25.79 26.89
C THR A 557 5.03 -25.02 28.18
N GLU A 558 6.18 -25.20 28.82
CA GLU A 558 6.57 -24.43 30.01
C GLU A 558 7.04 -23.02 29.60
N VAL A 559 6.88 -22.03 30.48
CA VAL A 559 7.15 -20.62 30.14
C VAL A 559 8.63 -20.36 29.81
N ASP A 560 9.53 -21.14 30.41
CA ASP A 560 10.98 -21.04 30.25
C ASP A 560 11.54 -22.00 29.18
N ASP A 561 10.66 -22.64 28.40
CA ASP A 561 11.07 -23.48 27.27
C ASP A 561 11.61 -22.63 26.11
N LYS A 562 12.73 -23.09 25.54
CA LYS A 562 13.43 -22.39 24.46
C LYS A 562 13.08 -22.97 23.10
N VAL A 563 12.75 -22.07 22.18
CA VAL A 563 12.28 -22.37 20.82
C VAL A 563 13.32 -21.91 19.82
N ALA A 564 13.76 -22.81 18.96
CA ALA A 564 14.57 -22.49 17.78
C ALA A 564 13.69 -22.39 16.54
N SER A 565 13.79 -21.28 15.83
CA SER A 565 13.14 -21.03 14.54
C SER A 565 14.08 -20.18 13.67
N TRP A 566 13.72 -19.94 12.41
CA TRP A 566 14.45 -18.98 11.58
C TRP A 566 14.16 -17.52 12.01
N TRP A 567 15.13 -16.62 11.83
CA TRP A 567 15.14 -15.30 12.48
C TRP A 567 13.92 -14.43 12.16
N ASP A 568 13.35 -14.56 10.96
CA ASP A 568 12.07 -13.94 10.52
C ASP A 568 10.97 -14.06 11.59
N TYR A 569 10.87 -15.22 12.26
CA TYR A 569 9.75 -15.59 13.14
C TYR A 569 9.97 -15.22 14.62
N GLY A 570 11.14 -14.70 15.00
CA GLY A 570 11.51 -14.47 16.40
C GLY A 570 10.57 -13.49 17.13
N TYR A 571 10.25 -12.35 16.50
CA TYR A 571 9.31 -11.37 17.05
C TYR A 571 7.90 -11.94 17.24
N GLN A 572 7.37 -12.68 16.25
CA GLN A 572 6.04 -13.29 16.34
C GLN A 572 5.99 -14.37 17.42
N THR A 573 6.98 -15.26 17.47
CA THR A 573 7.11 -16.30 18.50
C THR A 573 7.16 -15.68 19.90
N THR A 574 7.96 -14.63 20.10
CA THR A 574 8.10 -13.96 21.41
C THR A 574 6.84 -13.15 21.80
N ALA A 575 6.10 -12.60 20.82
CA ALA A 575 4.91 -11.79 21.08
C ALA A 575 3.62 -12.61 21.24
N MET A 576 3.46 -13.72 20.51
CA MET A 576 2.26 -14.56 20.52
C MET A 576 2.42 -15.81 21.41
N ALA A 577 3.46 -16.61 21.18
CA ALA A 577 3.72 -17.80 22.00
C ALA A 577 4.33 -17.44 23.36
N ASN A 578 4.88 -16.22 23.51
CA ASN A 578 5.46 -15.73 24.77
C ASN A 578 6.50 -16.69 25.38
N ARG A 579 7.31 -17.32 24.51
CA ARG A 579 8.42 -18.22 24.85
C ARG A 579 9.77 -17.61 24.49
N THR A 580 10.83 -18.21 25.03
CA THR A 580 12.21 -17.76 24.85
C THR A 580 12.74 -18.18 23.48
N VAL A 581 13.32 -17.26 22.71
CA VAL A 581 13.84 -17.51 21.36
C VAL A 581 15.37 -17.42 21.29
N ILE A 582 15.97 -18.35 20.54
CA ILE A 582 17.43 -18.41 20.33
C ILE A 582 17.91 -17.28 19.43
N VAL A 583 17.20 -17.04 18.32
CA VAL A 583 17.47 -15.97 17.34
C VAL A 583 16.22 -15.13 17.13
N ASP A 584 16.42 -13.93 16.62
CA ASP A 584 15.40 -12.89 16.54
C ASP A 584 15.61 -12.02 15.29
N ASN A 585 14.57 -11.29 14.88
CA ASN A 585 14.54 -10.57 13.61
C ASN A 585 15.53 -9.36 13.58
N ASN A 586 15.89 -8.80 14.73
CA ASN A 586 16.99 -7.81 14.81
C ASN A 586 18.37 -8.48 14.62
N THR A 587 18.87 -8.55 13.38
CA THR A 587 20.09 -9.27 13.00
C THR A 587 21.43 -8.64 13.47
N TRP A 588 21.59 -8.45 14.79
CA TRP A 588 22.77 -7.81 15.40
C TRP A 588 23.97 -8.75 15.63
N ASN A 589 23.74 -10.05 15.84
CA ASN A 589 24.79 -11.06 16.00
C ASN A 589 24.71 -12.13 14.90
N ASN A 590 25.45 -11.89 13.82
CA ASN A 590 25.53 -12.77 12.65
C ASN A 590 26.02 -14.19 12.99
N THR A 591 26.92 -14.34 13.96
CA THR A 591 27.50 -15.65 14.35
C THR A 591 26.45 -16.57 14.99
N HIS A 592 25.53 -16.00 15.78
CA HIS A 592 24.45 -16.75 16.42
C HIS A 592 23.40 -17.21 15.38
N ILE A 593 23.05 -16.33 14.44
CA ILE A 593 22.18 -16.68 13.29
C ILE A 593 22.84 -17.76 12.42
N ALA A 594 24.14 -17.61 12.13
CA ALA A 594 24.90 -18.63 11.40
C ALA A 594 24.93 -19.97 12.14
N THR A 595 24.96 -19.98 13.47
CA THR A 595 24.91 -21.21 14.28
C THR A 595 23.57 -21.94 14.11
N VAL A 596 22.44 -21.22 14.14
CA VAL A 596 21.11 -21.81 13.85
C VAL A 596 21.00 -22.25 12.39
N GLY A 597 21.47 -21.44 11.43
CA GLY A 597 21.51 -21.83 10.01
C GLY A 597 22.36 -23.08 9.75
N THR A 598 23.49 -23.21 10.44
CA THR A 598 24.36 -24.39 10.42
C THR A 598 23.67 -25.60 11.03
N ALA A 599 22.92 -25.47 12.14
CA ALA A 599 22.13 -26.58 12.68
C ALA A 599 21.04 -27.04 11.68
N MET A 600 20.24 -26.11 11.13
CA MET A 600 19.17 -26.43 10.18
C MET A 600 19.67 -27.11 8.88
N SER A 601 20.88 -26.76 8.42
CA SER A 601 21.49 -27.31 7.20
C SER A 601 22.40 -28.52 7.42
N SER A 602 22.75 -28.84 8.67
CA SER A 602 23.56 -30.01 9.03
C SER A 602 22.77 -31.33 8.99
N PRO A 603 23.46 -32.49 8.96
CA PRO A 603 22.84 -33.77 9.26
C PRO A 603 22.33 -33.83 10.70
N GLU A 604 21.19 -34.51 10.88
CA GLU A 604 20.41 -34.63 12.13
C GLU A 604 21.23 -34.73 13.43
N LYS A 605 22.25 -35.59 13.53
CA LYS A 605 23.06 -35.75 14.75
C LYS A 605 23.84 -34.47 15.10
N ALA A 606 24.50 -33.85 14.13
CA ALA A 606 25.28 -32.64 14.36
C ALA A 606 24.36 -31.44 14.69
N ALA A 607 23.17 -31.40 14.08
CA ALA A 607 22.15 -30.43 14.41
C ALA A 607 21.63 -30.60 15.85
N TRP A 608 21.39 -31.84 16.30
CA TRP A 608 21.04 -32.14 17.68
C TRP A 608 22.15 -31.76 18.67
N GLU A 609 23.43 -32.04 18.36
CA GLU A 609 24.57 -31.62 19.20
C GLU A 609 24.61 -30.09 19.38
N ILE A 610 24.33 -29.31 18.33
CA ILE A 610 24.24 -27.85 18.40
C ILE A 610 23.02 -27.41 19.23
N PHE A 611 21.82 -27.92 18.93
CA PHE A 611 20.60 -27.51 19.64
C PHE A 611 20.61 -27.89 21.13
N ASN A 612 21.14 -29.07 21.47
CA ASN A 612 21.36 -29.50 22.86
C ASN A 612 22.39 -28.59 23.58
N SER A 613 23.42 -28.09 22.88
CA SER A 613 24.36 -27.11 23.45
C SER A 613 23.76 -25.71 23.70
N LEU A 614 22.58 -25.44 23.11
CA LEU A 614 21.83 -24.20 23.24
C LEU A 614 20.55 -24.35 24.09
N ASP A 615 20.38 -25.48 24.80
CA ASP A 615 19.21 -25.79 25.65
C ASP A 615 17.86 -25.72 24.91
N VAL A 616 17.86 -26.05 23.61
CA VAL A 616 16.66 -25.99 22.77
C VAL A 616 15.77 -27.21 22.99
N LYS A 617 14.51 -26.98 23.40
CA LYS A 617 13.50 -28.03 23.63
C LYS A 617 12.55 -28.20 22.45
N TYR A 618 12.26 -27.12 21.72
CA TYR A 618 11.35 -27.13 20.55
C TYR A 618 12.02 -26.49 19.33
N VAL A 619 11.78 -27.07 18.15
CA VAL A 619 12.19 -26.53 16.85
C VAL A 619 10.94 -26.26 16.02
N LEU A 620 10.75 -25.01 15.58
CA LEU A 620 9.61 -24.58 14.77
C LEU A 620 10.09 -24.31 13.34
N VAL A 621 9.44 -24.96 12.38
CA VAL A 621 9.72 -24.91 10.93
C VAL A 621 8.42 -24.66 10.19
N VAL A 622 8.43 -23.72 9.24
CA VAL A 622 7.27 -23.39 8.41
C VAL A 622 7.40 -24.13 7.07
N PHE A 623 6.41 -24.97 6.75
CA PHE A 623 6.37 -25.76 5.51
C PHE A 623 5.11 -25.46 4.69
N GLY A 624 5.29 -25.04 3.44
CA GLY A 624 4.19 -24.58 2.57
C GLY A 624 3.70 -25.61 1.54
N GLY A 625 4.30 -26.79 1.47
CA GLY A 625 4.16 -27.72 0.34
C GLY A 625 2.75 -28.28 0.10
N LEU A 626 1.91 -28.37 1.14
CA LEU A 626 0.52 -28.84 1.04
C LEU A 626 -0.45 -27.77 0.52
N VAL A 627 -0.36 -26.55 1.04
CA VAL A 627 -1.24 -25.43 0.64
C VAL A 627 -0.76 -24.76 -0.65
N GLY A 628 0.54 -24.80 -0.93
CA GLY A 628 1.19 -24.06 -2.02
C GLY A 628 1.76 -22.72 -1.58
N TYR A 629 2.06 -22.52 -0.29
CA TYR A 629 2.59 -21.27 0.25
C TYR A 629 4.09 -21.08 -0.12
N PRO A 630 4.46 -20.03 -0.87
CA PRO A 630 5.80 -19.91 -1.46
C PRO A 630 6.87 -19.34 -0.51
N SER A 631 6.51 -18.83 0.66
CA SER A 631 7.42 -18.13 1.59
C SER A 631 7.80 -18.98 2.81
N ASP A 632 7.86 -20.29 2.63
CA ASP A 632 8.23 -21.28 3.65
C ASP A 632 9.76 -21.40 3.85
N ASP A 633 10.20 -22.20 4.83
CA ASP A 633 11.62 -22.36 5.15
C ASP A 633 12.41 -23.15 4.09
N ILE A 634 11.74 -23.99 3.27
CA ILE A 634 12.40 -24.75 2.19
C ILE A 634 12.85 -23.83 1.05
N ASN A 635 12.13 -22.74 0.78
CA ASN A 635 12.60 -21.71 -0.16
C ASN A 635 13.65 -20.78 0.47
N LYS A 636 13.63 -20.58 1.80
CA LYS A 636 14.64 -19.79 2.53
C LYS A 636 15.94 -20.54 2.79
N PHE A 637 15.91 -21.88 2.74
CA PHE A 637 17.00 -22.78 3.14
C PHE A 637 18.38 -22.41 2.54
N LEU A 638 18.43 -21.98 1.28
CA LEU A 638 19.69 -21.59 0.62
C LEU A 638 20.36 -20.38 1.31
N TRP A 639 19.57 -19.47 1.91
CA TRP A 639 20.12 -18.40 2.75
C TRP A 639 20.65 -18.93 4.09
N MET A 640 20.00 -19.92 4.70
CA MET A 640 20.51 -20.59 5.91
C MET A 640 21.89 -21.21 5.65
N VAL A 641 22.03 -21.89 4.50
CA VAL A 641 23.30 -22.48 4.02
C VAL A 641 24.37 -21.40 3.77
N ARG A 642 24.03 -20.29 3.10
CA ARG A 642 24.96 -19.17 2.82
C ARG A 642 25.42 -18.46 4.10
N ILE A 643 24.51 -18.23 5.04
CA ILE A 643 24.78 -17.51 6.28
C ILE A 643 25.60 -18.40 7.23
N GLY A 644 25.24 -19.68 7.35
CA GLY A 644 26.02 -20.69 8.08
C GLY A 644 27.42 -20.85 7.50
N GLY A 645 27.53 -21.18 6.20
CA GLY A 645 28.80 -21.40 5.50
C GLY A 645 29.72 -20.18 5.45
N GLY A 646 29.17 -18.95 5.49
CA GLY A 646 29.94 -17.72 5.55
C GLY A 646 30.69 -17.49 6.88
N VAL A 647 30.28 -18.15 7.96
CA VAL A 647 30.97 -18.14 9.27
C VAL A 647 31.67 -19.48 9.53
N PHE A 648 31.05 -20.59 9.13
CA PHE A 648 31.48 -21.95 9.40
C PHE A 648 31.77 -22.71 8.08
N PRO A 649 33.00 -22.66 7.55
CA PRO A 649 33.33 -23.11 6.18
C PRO A 649 33.31 -24.64 5.96
N HIS A 650 32.78 -25.40 6.93
CA HIS A 650 32.49 -26.83 6.75
C HIS A 650 31.17 -27.07 6.00
N ILE A 651 30.27 -26.08 5.96
CA ILE A 651 29.06 -26.07 5.13
C ILE A 651 29.34 -25.26 3.86
N LYS A 652 28.99 -25.81 2.69
CA LYS A 652 29.23 -25.18 1.39
C LYS A 652 27.99 -25.25 0.52
N GLU A 653 27.63 -24.14 -0.11
CA GLU A 653 26.45 -24.05 -0.98
C GLU A 653 26.43 -25.10 -2.12
N PRO A 654 27.55 -25.39 -2.84
CA PRO A 654 27.55 -26.40 -3.89
C PRO A 654 27.16 -27.82 -3.44
N ASP A 655 27.33 -28.18 -2.17
CA ASP A 655 27.06 -29.54 -1.68
C ASP A 655 25.53 -29.84 -1.65
N TYR A 656 24.69 -28.80 -1.74
CA TYR A 656 23.22 -28.87 -1.79
C TYR A 656 22.66 -28.66 -3.21
N LEU A 657 23.52 -28.34 -4.18
CA LEU A 657 23.14 -28.06 -5.57
C LEU A 657 23.62 -29.17 -6.49
N ARG A 658 22.74 -29.65 -7.38
CA ARG A 658 23.11 -30.61 -8.43
C ARG A 658 23.16 -29.90 -9.77
N ASP A 659 24.30 -29.94 -10.44
CA ASP A 659 24.51 -29.30 -11.75
C ASP A 659 24.13 -27.79 -11.73
N GLY A 660 24.34 -27.13 -10.58
CA GLY A 660 23.96 -25.74 -10.30
C GLY A 660 22.49 -25.52 -9.91
N GLN A 661 21.65 -26.56 -9.88
CA GLN A 661 20.22 -26.48 -9.58
C GLN A 661 19.90 -26.92 -8.15
N TYR A 662 19.03 -26.17 -7.47
CA TYR A 662 18.42 -26.56 -6.20
C TYR A 662 17.23 -27.49 -6.47
N ARG A 663 17.25 -28.70 -5.92
CA ARG A 663 16.27 -29.77 -6.21
C ARG A 663 15.96 -30.59 -4.96
N ILE A 664 14.75 -31.15 -4.92
CA ILE A 664 14.14 -31.83 -3.77
C ILE A 664 13.61 -33.24 -4.17
N ASP A 665 13.62 -33.54 -5.47
CA ASP A 665 13.20 -34.81 -6.05
C ASP A 665 14.27 -35.91 -5.88
N SER A 666 14.05 -37.08 -6.48
CA SER A 666 14.97 -38.23 -6.41
C SER A 666 16.34 -37.96 -7.04
N GLN A 667 16.51 -36.82 -7.71
CA GLN A 667 17.78 -36.36 -8.27
C GLN A 667 18.50 -35.34 -7.39
N ALA A 668 17.94 -34.90 -6.25
CA ALA A 668 18.61 -34.02 -5.28
C ALA A 668 19.94 -34.60 -4.74
N THR A 669 20.80 -33.75 -4.16
CA THR A 669 22.08 -34.23 -3.60
C THR A 669 21.86 -35.10 -2.35
N PRO A 670 22.73 -36.08 -2.07
CA PRO A 670 22.66 -36.86 -0.83
C PRO A 670 22.77 -36.00 0.44
N THR A 671 23.43 -34.83 0.35
CA THR A 671 23.49 -33.83 1.43
C THR A 671 22.11 -33.22 1.69
N MET A 672 21.41 -32.80 0.64
CA MET A 672 20.06 -32.22 0.73
C MET A 672 19.05 -33.23 1.27
N LEU A 673 19.06 -34.48 0.78
CA LEU A 673 18.13 -35.54 1.22
C LEU A 673 18.41 -36.09 2.64
N ASN A 674 19.42 -35.56 3.35
CA ASN A 674 19.78 -35.96 4.71
C ASN A 674 20.02 -34.80 5.69
N CYS A 675 19.89 -33.54 5.26
CA CYS A 675 19.93 -32.38 6.16
C CYS A 675 18.72 -32.37 7.10
N LEU A 676 18.82 -31.66 8.23
CA LEU A 676 17.74 -31.60 9.20
C LEU A 676 16.49 -30.91 8.61
N MET A 677 16.64 -29.79 7.89
CA MET A 677 15.49 -29.07 7.33
C MET A 677 14.63 -29.94 6.39
N TYR A 678 15.24 -30.66 5.44
CA TYR A 678 14.50 -31.60 4.57
C TYR A 678 13.77 -32.66 5.40
N LYS A 679 14.43 -33.20 6.43
CA LYS A 679 13.85 -34.23 7.30
C LYS A 679 12.64 -33.69 8.09
N LEU A 680 12.73 -32.49 8.66
CA LEU A 680 11.64 -31.90 9.45
C LEU A 680 10.45 -31.54 8.54
N SER A 681 10.68 -30.87 7.41
CA SER A 681 9.58 -30.41 6.53
C SER A 681 8.84 -31.53 5.79
N TYR A 682 9.50 -32.66 5.47
CA TYR A 682 8.90 -33.76 4.71
C TYR A 682 8.65 -35.02 5.55
N TYR A 683 8.72 -34.94 6.89
CA TYR A 683 8.36 -36.07 7.76
C TYR A 683 6.89 -36.43 7.52
N ARG A 684 6.61 -37.72 7.28
CA ARG A 684 5.28 -38.31 7.04
C ARG A 684 4.43 -37.68 5.91
N PHE A 685 4.93 -36.70 5.16
CA PHE A 685 4.17 -35.96 4.13
C PHE A 685 3.49 -36.84 3.06
N VAL A 686 4.03 -38.02 2.77
CA VAL A 686 3.44 -39.00 1.85
C VAL A 686 2.15 -39.63 2.40
N GLU A 687 2.02 -39.76 3.72
CA GLU A 687 0.80 -40.23 4.39
C GLU A 687 -0.32 -39.18 4.28
N THR A 688 0.04 -37.88 4.30
CA THR A 688 -0.91 -36.75 4.17
C THR A 688 -1.40 -36.52 2.74
N ASP A 689 -0.48 -36.38 1.77
CA ASP A 689 -0.84 -36.07 0.36
C ASP A 689 -1.15 -37.34 -0.46
N GLY A 690 -0.85 -38.53 0.05
CA GLY A 690 -1.02 -39.83 -0.61
C GLY A 690 -0.08 -40.09 -1.81
N LYS A 691 0.51 -39.03 -2.38
CA LYS A 691 1.47 -39.10 -3.49
C LYS A 691 2.85 -38.59 -3.08
N GLY A 692 2.89 -37.58 -2.20
CA GLY A 692 4.12 -36.91 -1.77
C GLY A 692 4.56 -35.85 -2.77
N PHE A 693 3.61 -35.06 -3.27
CA PHE A 693 3.85 -34.02 -4.28
C PHE A 693 3.86 -32.63 -3.65
N ASP A 694 5.01 -31.96 -3.66
CA ASP A 694 5.12 -30.59 -3.18
C ASP A 694 4.51 -29.62 -4.20
N ARG A 695 3.45 -28.89 -3.81
CA ARG A 695 2.70 -27.99 -4.70
C ARG A 695 3.43 -26.67 -5.00
N VAL A 696 4.38 -26.27 -4.14
CA VAL A 696 5.22 -25.07 -4.32
C VAL A 696 6.30 -25.33 -5.36
N ARG A 697 7.05 -26.44 -5.21
CA ARG A 697 8.14 -26.83 -6.15
C ARG A 697 7.62 -27.55 -7.38
N ARG A 698 6.40 -28.10 -7.32
CA ARG A 698 5.75 -28.91 -8.36
C ARG A 698 6.55 -30.19 -8.68
N THR A 699 7.10 -30.80 -7.64
CA THR A 699 7.95 -31.99 -7.70
C THR A 699 7.51 -33.04 -6.69
N GLU A 700 7.57 -34.31 -7.10
CA GLU A 700 7.48 -35.46 -6.20
C GLU A 700 8.76 -35.55 -5.34
N ILE A 701 8.62 -35.78 -4.03
CA ILE A 701 9.78 -35.78 -3.12
C ILE A 701 10.71 -36.97 -3.33
N GLY A 702 12.03 -36.75 -3.23
CA GLY A 702 13.02 -37.78 -3.52
C GLY A 702 13.10 -38.91 -2.49
N LYS A 703 12.92 -38.58 -1.21
CA LYS A 703 13.02 -39.53 -0.10
C LYS A 703 11.67 -39.63 0.63
N LYS A 704 10.84 -40.57 0.19
CA LYS A 704 9.44 -40.72 0.62
C LYS A 704 9.24 -41.16 2.07
N TYR A 705 10.11 -42.04 2.58
CA TYR A 705 9.99 -42.60 3.92
C TYR A 705 11.35 -42.54 4.62
N PHE A 706 11.34 -42.03 5.85
CA PHE A 706 12.49 -42.00 6.75
C PHE A 706 11.99 -41.81 8.19
N LYS A 707 12.82 -42.18 9.17
CA LYS A 707 12.56 -41.87 10.58
C LYS A 707 13.49 -40.77 11.06
N LEU A 708 12.97 -39.97 11.98
CA LEU A 708 13.78 -39.18 12.90
C LEU A 708 14.25 -40.09 14.05
N ASN A 709 15.35 -39.73 14.70
CA ASN A 709 16.03 -40.50 15.75
C ASN A 709 16.43 -39.61 16.94
N TYR A 710 16.54 -38.30 16.72
CA TYR A 710 16.91 -37.28 17.73
C TYR A 710 15.82 -36.21 17.95
N PHE A 711 14.72 -36.28 17.19
CA PHE A 711 13.62 -35.32 17.19
C PHE A 711 12.30 -36.08 17.01
N ASP A 712 11.27 -35.73 17.77
CA ASP A 712 9.93 -36.30 17.64
C ASP A 712 8.92 -35.21 17.21
N GLU A 713 7.90 -35.61 16.47
CA GLU A 713 6.80 -34.74 16.03
C GLU A 713 5.82 -34.52 17.18
N VAL A 714 5.70 -33.28 17.67
CA VAL A 714 4.82 -32.94 18.80
C VAL A 714 3.50 -32.31 18.35
N ILE A 715 3.51 -31.56 17.25
CA ILE A 715 2.33 -30.98 16.61
C ILE A 715 2.58 -30.71 15.11
N ILE A 716 1.55 -30.92 14.30
CA ILE A 716 1.40 -30.43 12.93
C ILE A 716 -0.01 -29.82 12.81
N ILE A 717 -0.14 -28.74 12.04
CA ILE A 717 -1.39 -27.98 11.86
C ILE A 717 -1.76 -27.96 10.36
N GLY A 718 -3.05 -27.79 10.06
CA GLY A 718 -3.59 -27.81 8.69
C GLY A 718 -4.13 -29.17 8.22
N LEU A 719 -4.18 -30.19 9.09
CA LEU A 719 -4.75 -31.52 8.78
C LEU A 719 -6.29 -31.61 8.91
N HIS A 720 -6.96 -30.54 9.35
CA HIS A 720 -8.31 -30.63 9.92
C HIS A 720 -9.45 -31.07 8.98
N ASP A 721 -9.24 -31.07 7.66
CA ASP A 721 -10.18 -31.58 6.64
C ASP A 721 -9.85 -33.03 6.16
N SER A 722 -8.88 -33.71 6.79
CA SER A 722 -8.52 -35.10 6.44
C SER A 722 -9.30 -36.11 7.29
N PRO A 723 -10.14 -36.99 6.70
CA PRO A 723 -10.79 -38.07 7.44
C PRO A 723 -9.79 -39.21 7.70
N LEU A 724 -8.95 -39.04 8.73
CA LEU A 724 -8.11 -40.10 9.28
C LEU A 724 -8.81 -40.74 10.48
N ASP A 725 -8.86 -42.07 10.51
CA ASP A 725 -9.65 -42.83 11.47
C ASP A 725 -9.23 -42.58 12.92
N GLY A 726 -10.23 -42.45 13.80
CA GLY A 726 -10.06 -42.38 15.25
C GLY A 726 -9.74 -43.75 15.86
N SER A 727 -8.67 -44.40 15.38
CA SER A 727 -8.25 -45.74 15.84
C SER A 727 -6.73 -45.89 15.85
N ASP A 728 -6.06 -45.26 16.83
CA ASP A 728 -4.92 -45.85 17.57
C ASP A 728 -4.42 -44.93 18.70
N ILE A 729 -5.24 -44.80 19.76
CA ILE A 729 -4.75 -44.42 21.10
C ILE A 729 -5.28 -45.46 22.09
N GLN A 730 -4.53 -46.54 22.28
CA GLN A 730 -4.76 -47.46 23.38
C GLN A 730 -4.21 -46.86 24.68
N THR A 731 -5.09 -46.50 25.61
CA THR A 731 -4.75 -46.34 27.02
C THR A 731 -5.48 -47.38 27.85
N GLU A 732 -4.73 -48.23 28.55
CA GLU A 732 -5.27 -49.32 29.35
C GLU A 732 -5.93 -48.80 30.65
N THR A 733 -7.26 -48.91 30.75
CA THR A 733 -7.95 -48.85 32.04
C THR A 733 -8.89 -50.04 32.21
N SER A 734 -8.43 -50.98 33.04
CA SER A 734 -9.21 -51.88 33.91
C SER A 734 -10.64 -52.28 33.48
N LYS A 735 -10.80 -53.57 33.15
CA LYS A 735 -12.07 -54.26 33.02
C LYS A 735 -13.01 -54.01 34.22
N GLU A 736 -14.27 -53.78 33.93
CA GLU A 736 -15.36 -54.44 34.67
C GLU A 736 -16.40 -54.90 33.64
N GLN A 737 -16.98 -56.09 33.86
CA GLN A 737 -17.95 -56.70 32.95
C GLN A 737 -19.33 -56.66 33.60
N ASP A 738 -20.35 -56.21 32.85
CA ASP A 738 -21.69 -56.77 33.03
C ASP A 738 -22.46 -56.83 31.70
N SER A 739 -23.60 -57.51 31.69
CA SER A 739 -24.18 -58.13 30.50
C SER A 739 -25.24 -57.30 29.75
N GLY A 740 -25.31 -57.51 28.43
CA GLY A 740 -26.55 -58.03 27.83
C GLY A 740 -27.29 -57.19 26.79
N GLU A 741 -27.68 -57.90 25.71
CA GLU A 741 -28.80 -57.67 24.78
C GLU A 741 -28.88 -56.38 23.94
N ASP A 742 -28.73 -56.56 22.62
CA ASP A 742 -29.33 -55.70 21.60
C ASP A 742 -30.87 -55.75 21.67
N LYS A 743 -31.54 -54.58 21.69
CA LYS A 743 -32.70 -54.31 20.80
C LYS A 743 -33.21 -52.87 20.75
N GLU A 744 -33.78 -52.61 19.58
CA GLU A 744 -34.59 -51.48 19.13
C GLU A 744 -35.39 -50.74 20.22
N ILE A 745 -35.17 -49.41 20.34
CA ILE A 745 -36.07 -48.51 21.08
C ILE A 745 -36.99 -47.78 20.09
N GLN A 746 -38.29 -47.86 20.37
CA GLN A 746 -39.36 -47.27 19.56
C GLN A 746 -39.35 -45.73 19.64
N ILE A 747 -39.59 -45.05 18.51
CA ILE A 747 -39.99 -43.64 18.52
C ILE A 747 -41.52 -43.58 18.63
N VAL A 748 -42.01 -43.14 19.79
CA VAL A 748 -43.44 -42.89 20.06
C VAL A 748 -43.68 -41.38 20.18
N GLU A 749 -44.82 -40.91 19.67
CA GLU A 749 -45.22 -39.50 19.69
C GLU A 749 -45.56 -39.00 21.10
N GLY A 750 -45.27 -37.72 21.42
CA GLY A 750 -45.61 -37.16 22.73
C GLY A 750 -45.44 -35.63 22.85
N HIS A 751 -46.57 -34.92 22.86
CA HIS A 751 -46.80 -33.57 23.39
C HIS A 751 -45.58 -32.67 23.75
N PHE A 752 -45.27 -31.69 22.88
CA PHE A 752 -44.73 -30.39 23.34
C PHE A 752 -45.29 -29.22 22.51
N LEU A 753 -46.51 -28.78 22.85
CA LEU A 753 -47.02 -27.45 22.53
C LEU A 753 -46.86 -26.55 23.76
N ASN A 754 -45.89 -25.64 23.74
CA ASN A 754 -45.93 -24.35 24.46
C ASN A 754 -44.81 -23.42 23.97
N TYR A 755 -44.98 -22.11 24.20
CA TYR A 755 -44.15 -21.03 23.66
C TYR A 755 -42.62 -21.21 23.86
N GLU A 756 -41.87 -21.43 22.77
CA GLU A 756 -40.41 -21.20 22.73
C GLU A 756 -40.07 -19.86 22.02
N PRO A 757 -38.97 -19.18 22.40
CA PRO A 757 -38.57 -17.92 21.79
C PRO A 757 -38.02 -18.10 20.36
N LYS A 758 -38.43 -17.21 19.44
CA LYS A 758 -38.13 -17.28 17.98
C LYS A 758 -36.64 -17.47 17.62
N MET A 759 -35.71 -17.01 18.46
CA MET A 759 -34.26 -17.21 18.29
C MET A 759 -33.87 -18.69 18.25
N LYS A 760 -34.41 -19.51 19.16
CA LYS A 760 -34.11 -20.96 19.21
C LYS A 760 -34.63 -21.69 17.97
N VAL A 761 -35.80 -21.30 17.48
CA VAL A 761 -36.44 -21.92 16.28
C VAL A 761 -35.52 -21.77 15.07
N LYS A 762 -35.01 -20.56 14.78
CA LYS A 762 -34.10 -20.33 13.65
C LYS A 762 -32.78 -21.12 13.78
N HIS A 763 -32.26 -21.29 15.00
CA HIS A 763 -31.03 -22.04 15.23
C HIS A 763 -31.23 -23.56 15.02
N LYS A 764 -32.33 -24.12 15.55
CA LYS A 764 -32.73 -25.52 15.31
C LYS A 764 -32.98 -25.78 13.82
N LEU A 765 -33.66 -24.86 13.14
CA LEU A 765 -33.98 -24.94 11.72
C LEU A 765 -32.73 -24.93 10.83
N ARG A 766 -31.76 -24.06 11.12
CA ARG A 766 -30.44 -24.05 10.46
C ARG A 766 -29.72 -25.38 10.66
N GLN A 767 -29.64 -25.85 11.90
CA GLN A 767 -28.96 -27.10 12.25
C GLN A 767 -29.60 -28.34 11.58
N ALA A 768 -30.93 -28.38 11.47
CA ALA A 768 -31.65 -29.44 10.74
C ALA A 768 -31.41 -29.41 9.22
N ILE A 769 -31.18 -28.23 8.64
CA ILE A 769 -30.84 -28.08 7.22
C ILE A 769 -29.36 -28.40 6.98
N ASP A 770 -28.46 -28.00 7.87
CA ASP A 770 -27.04 -28.36 7.78
C ASP A 770 -26.86 -29.89 7.91
N LEU A 771 -27.64 -30.55 8.77
CA LEU A 771 -27.72 -32.02 8.85
C LEU A 771 -28.25 -32.68 7.57
N LEU A 772 -29.20 -32.08 6.85
CA LEU A 772 -29.67 -32.56 5.55
C LEU A 772 -28.57 -32.54 4.48
N TYR A 773 -27.76 -31.48 4.45
CA TYR A 773 -26.62 -31.39 3.53
C TYR A 773 -25.52 -32.41 3.86
N SER A 774 -25.34 -32.78 5.15
CA SER A 774 -24.38 -33.83 5.55
C SER A 774 -24.89 -35.27 5.40
N GLY A 775 -26.20 -35.49 5.55
CA GLY A 775 -26.81 -36.83 5.62
C GLY A 775 -27.45 -37.33 4.31
N GLY A 776 -27.61 -36.47 3.31
CA GLY A 776 -28.19 -36.82 2.01
C GLY A 776 -29.73 -36.85 1.97
N CYS A 777 -30.28 -37.63 1.03
CA CYS A 777 -31.68 -37.49 0.63
C CYS A 777 -32.68 -37.98 1.68
N SER A 778 -33.55 -37.08 2.15
CA SER A 778 -34.61 -37.35 3.13
C SER A 778 -36.01 -37.45 2.51
N THR A 779 -37.01 -37.80 3.32
CA THR A 779 -38.40 -37.99 2.85
C THR A 779 -39.07 -36.67 2.48
N SER A 780 -39.99 -36.72 1.51
CA SER A 780 -40.76 -35.54 1.07
C SER A 780 -41.58 -34.90 2.19
N GLU A 781 -41.92 -35.64 3.24
CA GLU A 781 -42.60 -35.10 4.41
C GLU A 781 -41.69 -34.26 5.31
N ALA A 782 -40.43 -34.67 5.51
CA ALA A 782 -39.44 -33.88 6.25
C ALA A 782 -39.18 -32.53 5.56
N TYR A 783 -38.95 -32.54 4.24
CA TYR A 783 -38.82 -31.31 3.44
C TYR A 783 -40.06 -30.41 3.55
N THR A 784 -41.27 -30.97 3.48
CA THR A 784 -42.51 -30.18 3.57
C THR A 784 -42.68 -29.53 4.95
N ARG A 785 -42.37 -30.26 6.04
CA ARG A 785 -42.41 -29.72 7.41
C ARG A 785 -41.38 -28.61 7.60
N LEU A 786 -40.13 -28.81 7.18
CA LEU A 786 -39.05 -27.82 7.29
C LEU A 786 -39.34 -26.55 6.48
N LEU A 787 -39.91 -26.66 5.27
CA LEU A 787 -40.30 -25.50 4.47
C LEU A 787 -41.41 -24.69 5.17
N LEU A 788 -42.41 -25.37 5.75
CA LEU A 788 -43.45 -24.74 6.57
C LEU A 788 -42.88 -24.01 7.79
N GLU A 789 -41.86 -24.56 8.44
CA GLU A 789 -41.17 -23.87 9.55
C GLU A 789 -40.31 -22.70 9.07
N CYS A 790 -39.63 -22.79 7.92
CA CYS A 790 -38.94 -21.64 7.30
C CYS A 790 -39.91 -20.47 7.06
N VAL A 791 -41.11 -20.76 6.55
CA VAL A 791 -42.16 -19.75 6.31
C VAL A 791 -42.70 -19.19 7.64
N ARG A 792 -43.00 -20.04 8.63
CA ARG A 792 -43.48 -19.61 9.96
C ARG A 792 -42.44 -18.79 10.75
N ALA A 793 -41.15 -19.10 10.58
CA ALA A 793 -40.05 -18.34 11.17
C ALA A 793 -39.66 -17.08 10.37
N ASN A 794 -40.27 -16.88 9.19
CA ASN A 794 -39.90 -15.87 8.20
C ASN A 794 -38.38 -15.87 7.93
N ASP A 795 -37.83 -17.03 7.57
CA ASP A 795 -36.42 -17.21 7.23
C ASP A 795 -36.22 -17.54 5.75
N VAL A 796 -36.13 -16.47 4.95
CA VAL A 796 -35.96 -16.53 3.49
C VAL A 796 -34.60 -17.13 3.10
N VAL A 797 -33.58 -17.04 3.96
CA VAL A 797 -32.23 -17.57 3.69
C VAL A 797 -32.23 -19.09 3.82
N GLN A 798 -32.75 -19.64 4.91
CA GLN A 798 -32.88 -21.08 5.07
C GLN A 798 -33.90 -21.68 4.10
N ALA A 799 -35.00 -20.97 3.78
CA ALA A 799 -35.92 -21.38 2.71
C ALA A 799 -35.22 -21.52 1.35
N LYS A 800 -34.32 -20.59 0.98
CA LYS A 800 -33.53 -20.68 -0.26
C LYS A 800 -32.52 -21.83 -0.24
N ARG A 801 -31.84 -22.09 0.89
CA ARG A 801 -30.91 -23.23 1.02
C ARG A 801 -31.65 -24.58 0.92
N LEU A 802 -32.83 -24.68 1.51
CA LEU A 802 -33.69 -25.86 1.38
C LEU A 802 -34.20 -26.01 -0.07
N GLN A 803 -34.53 -24.91 -0.74
CA GLN A 803 -34.92 -24.91 -2.15
C GLN A 803 -33.80 -25.40 -3.08
N SER A 804 -32.55 -24.95 -2.90
CA SER A 804 -31.42 -25.45 -3.71
C SER A 804 -31.15 -26.94 -3.47
N HIS A 805 -31.34 -27.44 -2.25
CA HIS A 805 -31.21 -28.87 -1.94
C HIS A 805 -32.34 -29.71 -2.58
N MET A 806 -33.57 -29.17 -2.64
CA MET A 806 -34.69 -29.83 -3.34
C MET A 806 -34.49 -29.84 -4.86
N ASP A 807 -34.04 -28.73 -5.46
CA ASP A 807 -33.74 -28.64 -6.91
C ASP A 807 -32.70 -29.69 -7.36
N LEU A 808 -31.79 -30.12 -6.47
CA LEU A 808 -30.75 -31.13 -6.73
C LEU A 808 -31.23 -32.60 -6.68
N HIS A 809 -32.38 -32.91 -6.05
CA HIS A 809 -32.78 -34.28 -5.69
C HIS A 809 -34.22 -34.66 -6.08
N LEU A 810 -34.77 -34.00 -7.10
CA LEU A 810 -36.21 -33.77 -7.18
C LEU A 810 -37.09 -34.96 -7.68
N ARG A 811 -38.12 -35.32 -6.89
CA ARG A 811 -39.35 -36.03 -7.34
C ARG A 811 -40.58 -35.10 -7.36
N GLY A 812 -40.51 -34.02 -8.13
CA GLY A 812 -41.41 -32.84 -8.00
C GLY A 812 -42.92 -33.11 -8.04
N ARG A 813 -43.36 -34.15 -8.78
CA ARG A 813 -44.79 -34.53 -8.88
C ARG A 813 -45.41 -34.90 -7.52
N GLN A 814 -44.65 -35.47 -6.59
CA GLN A 814 -45.13 -35.84 -5.26
C GLN A 814 -45.35 -34.61 -4.36
N ILE A 815 -44.56 -33.55 -4.55
CA ILE A 815 -44.68 -32.30 -3.80
C ILE A 815 -45.92 -31.54 -4.28
N HIS A 816 -46.13 -31.42 -5.60
CA HIS A 816 -47.30 -30.76 -6.19
C HIS A 816 -48.63 -31.39 -5.71
N GLY A 817 -48.74 -32.72 -5.71
CA GLY A 817 -49.94 -33.41 -5.24
C GLY A 817 -50.31 -33.12 -3.78
N ARG A 818 -49.31 -32.92 -2.91
CA ARG A 818 -49.54 -32.61 -1.48
C ARG A 818 -49.79 -31.13 -1.22
N ILE A 819 -49.28 -30.23 -2.07
CA ILE A 819 -49.62 -28.79 -2.04
C ILE A 819 -51.11 -28.57 -2.36
N ILE A 820 -51.65 -29.29 -3.35
CA ILE A 820 -53.09 -29.29 -3.67
C ILE A 820 -53.91 -29.77 -2.46
N ALA A 821 -53.47 -30.86 -1.79
CA ALA A 821 -54.17 -31.44 -0.64
C ALA A 821 -54.17 -30.57 0.64
N CYS A 822 -53.38 -29.49 0.69
CA CYS A 822 -53.27 -28.61 1.86
C CYS A 822 -53.86 -27.20 1.65
N ASP A 823 -54.58 -26.97 0.55
CA ASP A 823 -55.20 -25.68 0.16
C ASP A 823 -54.26 -24.46 0.22
N LEU A 824 -52.95 -24.69 0.03
CA LEU A 824 -51.91 -23.64 -0.04
C LEU A 824 -51.95 -22.87 -1.38
N GLY A 825 -53.00 -23.07 -2.17
CA GLY A 825 -53.14 -22.69 -3.58
C GLY A 825 -53.19 -21.19 -3.88
N ARG A 826 -52.98 -20.29 -2.91
CA ARG A 826 -53.00 -18.83 -3.11
C ARG A 826 -51.65 -18.12 -2.92
N ASN A 827 -50.58 -18.83 -2.55
CA ASN A 827 -49.28 -18.20 -2.28
C ASN A 827 -48.41 -18.09 -3.55
N VAL A 828 -48.34 -16.89 -4.13
CA VAL A 828 -47.56 -16.57 -5.34
C VAL A 828 -46.10 -17.03 -5.29
N PHE A 829 -45.45 -17.05 -4.12
CA PHE A 829 -44.07 -17.54 -4.00
C PHE A 829 -43.96 -19.05 -4.25
N ILE A 830 -44.91 -19.84 -3.72
CA ILE A 830 -44.96 -21.30 -3.91
C ILE A 830 -45.27 -21.64 -5.36
N TRP A 831 -46.22 -20.93 -5.98
CA TRP A 831 -46.53 -21.09 -7.41
C TRP A 831 -45.36 -20.72 -8.31
N ASN A 832 -44.67 -19.59 -8.07
CA ASN A 832 -43.47 -19.23 -8.84
C ASN A 832 -42.36 -20.30 -8.72
N ALA A 833 -42.18 -20.88 -7.53
CA ALA A 833 -41.23 -21.98 -7.34
C ALA A 833 -41.64 -23.25 -8.11
N LEU A 834 -42.93 -23.62 -8.10
CA LEU A 834 -43.47 -24.75 -8.88
C LEU A 834 -43.35 -24.51 -10.39
N THR A 835 -43.69 -23.32 -10.89
CA THR A 835 -43.57 -22.94 -12.31
C THR A 835 -42.11 -23.03 -12.77
N ASN A 836 -41.16 -22.46 -12.01
CA ASN A 836 -39.73 -22.57 -12.30
C ASN A 836 -39.24 -24.03 -12.28
N MET A 837 -39.72 -24.84 -11.35
CA MET A 837 -39.39 -26.27 -11.26
C MET A 837 -39.90 -27.04 -12.48
N TYR A 838 -41.19 -26.93 -12.82
CA TYR A 838 -41.76 -27.61 -14.00
C TYR A 838 -41.08 -27.16 -15.30
N ALA A 839 -40.72 -25.87 -15.40
CA ALA A 839 -39.96 -25.33 -16.52
C ALA A 839 -38.56 -25.93 -16.63
N LYS A 840 -37.80 -26.04 -15.52
CA LYS A 840 -36.50 -26.73 -15.50
C LYS A 840 -36.59 -28.22 -15.82
N CYS A 841 -37.69 -28.88 -15.44
CA CYS A 841 -37.93 -30.31 -15.68
C CYS A 841 -38.41 -30.65 -17.11
N GLY A 842 -38.41 -29.71 -18.06
CA GLY A 842 -38.83 -29.94 -19.45
C GLY A 842 -40.35 -29.94 -19.69
N ASP A 843 -41.15 -29.83 -18.64
CA ASP A 843 -42.61 -29.97 -18.67
C ASP A 843 -43.26 -28.57 -18.76
N ILE A 844 -42.92 -27.88 -19.85
CA ILE A 844 -43.22 -26.45 -20.06
C ILE A 844 -44.73 -26.17 -20.14
N ASP A 845 -45.53 -27.13 -20.60
CA ASP A 845 -46.99 -26.98 -20.67
C ASP A 845 -47.63 -26.97 -19.27
N ARG A 846 -47.11 -27.76 -18.32
CA ARG A 846 -47.51 -27.67 -16.91
C ARG A 846 -46.99 -26.41 -16.24
N ALA A 847 -45.79 -25.95 -16.58
CA ALA A 847 -45.27 -24.67 -16.10
C ALA A 847 -46.13 -23.50 -16.57
N GLN A 848 -46.57 -23.50 -17.83
CA GLN A 848 -47.47 -22.51 -18.40
C GLN A 848 -48.87 -22.59 -17.77
N TRP A 849 -49.44 -23.79 -17.59
CA TRP A 849 -50.72 -23.94 -16.89
C TRP A 849 -50.65 -23.39 -15.46
N LEU A 850 -49.56 -23.66 -14.72
CA LEU A 850 -49.35 -23.11 -13.39
C LEU A 850 -49.20 -21.57 -13.42
N PHE A 851 -48.49 -21.03 -14.40
CA PHE A 851 -48.39 -19.59 -14.60
C PHE A 851 -49.76 -18.97 -14.89
N ASP A 852 -50.60 -19.61 -15.71
CA ASP A 852 -51.89 -19.05 -16.10
C ASP A 852 -52.96 -19.07 -15.00
N GLN A 853 -52.81 -19.90 -13.97
CA GLN A 853 -53.62 -19.86 -12.75
C GLN A 853 -53.17 -18.78 -11.73
N LEU A 854 -52.03 -18.12 -11.90
CA LEU A 854 -51.61 -17.02 -11.02
C LEU A 854 -52.51 -15.79 -11.20
N VAL A 855 -53.17 -15.38 -10.11
CA VAL A 855 -53.96 -14.14 -10.04
C VAL A 855 -53.03 -12.91 -10.11
N ASP A 856 -52.01 -12.85 -9.25
CA ASP A 856 -51.03 -11.75 -9.21
C ASP A 856 -49.68 -12.18 -9.83
N LYS A 857 -49.49 -11.89 -11.12
CA LYS A 857 -48.27 -12.22 -11.89
C LYS A 857 -47.19 -11.15 -11.70
N ASN A 858 -46.17 -11.43 -10.89
CA ASN A 858 -45.06 -10.52 -10.62
C ASN A 858 -43.85 -10.77 -11.53
N LEU A 859 -42.84 -9.89 -11.49
CA LEU A 859 -41.63 -9.99 -12.34
C LEU A 859 -40.92 -11.35 -12.24
N VAL A 860 -40.93 -12.00 -11.07
CA VAL A 860 -40.34 -13.34 -10.87
C VAL A 860 -41.17 -14.42 -11.56
N SER A 861 -42.50 -14.29 -11.61
CA SER A 861 -43.39 -15.17 -12.39
C SER A 861 -43.04 -15.13 -13.88
N TRP A 862 -42.89 -13.93 -14.44
CA TRP A 862 -42.55 -13.72 -15.85
C TRP A 862 -41.13 -14.18 -16.18
N ASN A 863 -40.13 -13.80 -15.37
CA ASN A 863 -38.75 -14.25 -15.57
C ASN A 863 -38.58 -15.77 -15.46
N SER A 864 -39.41 -16.46 -14.66
CA SER A 864 -39.41 -17.93 -14.58
C SER A 864 -39.88 -18.56 -15.91
N MET A 865 -40.96 -18.05 -16.52
CA MET A 865 -41.44 -18.54 -17.81
C MET A 865 -40.51 -18.17 -18.98
N ILE A 866 -39.97 -16.94 -19.00
CA ILE A 866 -39.00 -16.48 -20.00
C ILE A 866 -37.73 -17.35 -19.96
N SER A 867 -37.20 -17.63 -18.76
CA SER A 867 -36.10 -18.60 -18.60
C SER A 867 -36.51 -20.01 -19.06
N GLY A 868 -37.73 -20.44 -18.73
CA GLY A 868 -38.27 -21.74 -19.06
C GLY A 868 -38.36 -22.04 -20.56
N TYR A 869 -38.90 -21.12 -21.37
CA TYR A 869 -38.94 -21.31 -22.82
C TYR A 869 -37.53 -21.31 -23.44
N LEU A 870 -36.61 -20.47 -22.94
CA LEU A 870 -35.23 -20.42 -23.42
C LEU A 870 -34.44 -21.71 -23.11
N ILE A 871 -34.60 -22.27 -21.92
CA ILE A 871 -33.98 -23.54 -21.51
C ILE A 871 -34.53 -24.69 -22.35
N ASN A 872 -35.85 -24.75 -22.57
CA ASN A 872 -36.52 -25.80 -23.34
C ASN A 872 -36.50 -25.59 -24.87
N GLY A 873 -35.54 -24.79 -25.37
CA GLY A 873 -35.27 -24.66 -26.80
C GLY A 873 -36.35 -23.96 -27.64
N GLN A 874 -37.20 -23.13 -27.02
CA GLN A 874 -38.29 -22.40 -27.68
C GLN A 874 -38.04 -20.88 -27.63
N PRO A 875 -37.01 -20.36 -28.32
CA PRO A 875 -36.59 -18.96 -28.22
C PRO A 875 -37.67 -17.98 -28.70
N ASP A 876 -38.49 -18.35 -29.69
CA ASP A 876 -39.51 -17.44 -30.24
C ASP A 876 -40.63 -17.20 -29.21
N LYS A 877 -41.07 -18.25 -28.49
CA LYS A 877 -42.02 -18.11 -27.38
C LYS A 877 -41.44 -17.32 -26.20
N CYS A 878 -40.12 -17.38 -25.98
CA CYS A 878 -39.44 -16.55 -24.98
C CYS A 878 -39.54 -15.04 -25.34
N ILE A 879 -39.49 -14.71 -26.64
CA ILE A 879 -39.64 -13.34 -27.15
C ILE A 879 -41.10 -12.88 -27.07
N ASP A 880 -42.05 -13.73 -27.45
CA ASP A 880 -43.50 -13.47 -27.27
C ASP A 880 -43.87 -13.21 -25.80
N PHE A 881 -43.32 -13.99 -24.86
CA PHE A 881 -43.57 -13.80 -23.42
C PHE A 881 -42.94 -12.52 -22.88
N PHE A 882 -41.79 -12.10 -23.41
CA PHE A 882 -41.19 -10.80 -23.09
C PHE A 882 -42.08 -9.64 -23.54
N HIS A 883 -42.61 -9.67 -24.76
CA HIS A 883 -43.55 -8.63 -25.23
C HIS A 883 -44.85 -8.63 -24.43
N LYS A 884 -45.39 -9.80 -24.03
CA LYS A 884 -46.55 -9.89 -23.12
C LYS A 884 -46.24 -9.31 -21.73
N MET A 885 -45.03 -9.46 -21.21
CA MET A 885 -44.60 -8.84 -19.96
C MET A 885 -44.54 -7.30 -20.08
N GLN A 886 -43.98 -6.79 -21.18
CA GLN A 886 -43.94 -5.34 -21.46
C GLN A 886 -45.36 -4.74 -21.58
N LEU A 887 -46.25 -5.42 -22.30
CA LEU A 887 -47.68 -5.03 -22.42
C LEU A 887 -48.44 -5.11 -21.09
N SER A 888 -47.93 -5.88 -20.12
CA SER A 888 -48.45 -5.95 -18.74
C SER A 888 -47.89 -4.82 -17.84
N GLY A 889 -47.16 -3.85 -18.39
CA GLY A 889 -46.62 -2.70 -17.66
C GLY A 889 -45.41 -3.00 -16.76
N LEU A 890 -44.81 -4.18 -16.87
CA LEU A 890 -43.67 -4.59 -16.03
C LEU A 890 -42.34 -4.30 -16.73
N ASN A 891 -41.47 -3.55 -16.05
CA ASN A 891 -40.14 -3.22 -16.54
C ASN A 891 -39.19 -4.44 -16.44
N PRO A 892 -38.38 -4.74 -17.48
CA PRO A 892 -37.44 -5.85 -17.47
C PRO A 892 -36.20 -5.57 -16.63
N ASP A 893 -35.72 -6.62 -15.96
CA ASP A 893 -34.46 -6.62 -15.21
C ASP A 893 -33.29 -7.20 -16.02
N GLN A 894 -32.13 -7.30 -15.37
CA GLN A 894 -30.91 -7.85 -15.97
C GLN A 894 -31.07 -9.33 -16.40
N VAL A 895 -31.90 -10.12 -15.70
CA VAL A 895 -32.17 -11.52 -16.04
C VAL A 895 -33.08 -11.60 -17.25
N THR A 896 -34.13 -10.77 -17.32
CA THR A 896 -34.99 -10.68 -18.51
C THR A 896 -34.17 -10.33 -19.74
N LEU A 897 -33.34 -9.28 -19.66
CA LEU A 897 -32.54 -8.79 -20.78
C LEU A 897 -31.48 -9.80 -21.25
N SER A 898 -30.83 -10.50 -20.30
CA SER A 898 -29.86 -11.57 -20.62
C SER A 898 -30.53 -12.74 -21.35
N ASN A 899 -31.71 -13.16 -20.91
CA ASN A 899 -32.46 -14.25 -21.53
C ASN A 899 -32.96 -13.87 -22.93
N VAL A 900 -33.54 -12.68 -23.11
CA VAL A 900 -34.06 -12.21 -24.42
C VAL A 900 -32.94 -12.03 -25.43
N LEU A 901 -31.78 -11.46 -25.03
CA LEU A 901 -30.60 -11.39 -25.89
C LEU A 901 -30.13 -12.79 -26.32
N THR A 902 -30.13 -13.75 -25.39
CA THR A 902 -29.77 -15.15 -25.69
C THR A 902 -30.81 -15.83 -26.58
N ALA A 903 -32.09 -15.47 -26.48
CA ALA A 903 -33.15 -15.93 -27.37
C ALA A 903 -32.94 -15.42 -28.80
N HIS A 904 -32.72 -14.10 -28.99
CA HIS A 904 -32.45 -13.51 -30.31
C HIS A 904 -31.19 -14.10 -30.98
N LEU A 905 -30.14 -14.38 -30.20
CA LEU A 905 -28.93 -15.05 -30.69
C LEU A 905 -29.18 -16.52 -31.08
N ARG A 906 -30.16 -17.19 -30.48
CA ARG A 906 -30.55 -18.58 -30.81
C ARG A 906 -31.55 -18.68 -31.97
N SER A 907 -32.41 -17.67 -32.19
CA SER A 907 -33.33 -17.61 -33.34
C SER A 907 -32.73 -16.95 -34.58
N GLY A 908 -31.48 -16.46 -34.52
CA GLY A 908 -30.71 -16.02 -35.68
C GLY A 908 -30.89 -14.55 -36.09
N PHE A 909 -31.65 -13.75 -35.34
CA PHE A 909 -31.89 -12.33 -35.63
C PHE A 909 -30.72 -11.46 -35.13
N ILE A 910 -29.57 -11.57 -35.80
CA ILE A 910 -28.30 -10.92 -35.42
C ILE A 910 -28.42 -9.37 -35.40
N ASP A 911 -29.20 -8.79 -36.32
CA ASP A 911 -29.41 -7.34 -36.39
C ASP A 911 -30.28 -6.78 -35.25
N GLU A 912 -31.14 -7.60 -34.64
CA GLU A 912 -31.83 -7.25 -33.39
C GLU A 912 -30.91 -7.48 -32.18
N ALA A 913 -30.23 -8.62 -32.13
CA ALA A 913 -29.31 -8.95 -31.04
C ALA A 913 -28.16 -7.94 -30.88
N SER A 914 -27.69 -7.32 -31.98
CA SER A 914 -26.66 -6.28 -31.96
C SER A 914 -27.19 -4.94 -31.41
N LYS A 915 -28.43 -4.53 -31.73
CA LYS A 915 -29.11 -3.39 -31.09
C LYS A 915 -29.26 -3.61 -29.57
N TRP A 916 -29.70 -4.80 -29.17
CA TRP A 916 -29.82 -5.15 -27.75
C TRP A 916 -28.47 -5.21 -27.02
N LYS A 917 -27.40 -5.71 -27.66
CA LYS A 917 -26.03 -5.59 -27.13
C LYS A 917 -25.65 -4.13 -26.87
N LEU A 918 -25.89 -3.23 -27.82
CA LEU A 918 -25.58 -1.81 -27.67
C LEU A 918 -26.41 -1.15 -26.55
N TYR A 919 -27.71 -1.47 -26.46
CA TYR A 919 -28.59 -0.98 -25.39
C TYR A 919 -28.14 -1.46 -24.00
N VAL A 920 -27.82 -2.75 -23.86
CA VAL A 920 -27.31 -3.34 -22.61
C VAL A 920 -25.94 -2.74 -22.24
N PHE A 921 -25.04 -2.56 -23.21
CA PHE A 921 -23.74 -1.93 -22.99
C PHE A 921 -23.87 -0.47 -22.52
N LEU A 922 -24.72 0.33 -23.17
CA LEU A 922 -24.98 1.72 -22.77
C LEU A 922 -25.63 1.80 -21.38
N ARG A 923 -26.56 0.90 -21.04
CA ARG A 923 -27.20 0.86 -19.71
C ARG A 923 -26.21 0.44 -18.62
N LEU A 924 -25.33 -0.53 -18.89
CA LEU A 924 -24.23 -0.90 -17.98
C LEU A 924 -23.23 0.25 -17.80
N ALA A 925 -22.78 0.89 -18.88
CA ALA A 925 -21.87 2.02 -18.83
C ALA A 925 -22.47 3.21 -18.03
N TYR A 926 -23.76 3.49 -18.20
CA TYR A 926 -24.47 4.53 -17.45
C TYR A 926 -24.55 4.22 -15.94
N VAL A 927 -24.92 2.99 -15.59
CA VAL A 927 -24.99 2.55 -14.18
C VAL A 927 -23.60 2.56 -13.52
N LEU A 928 -22.57 2.08 -14.21
CA LEU A 928 -21.18 2.10 -13.74
C LEU A 928 -20.60 3.52 -13.61
N SER A 929 -21.09 4.48 -14.40
CA SER A 929 -20.60 5.87 -14.37
C SER A 929 -21.31 6.77 -13.36
N PHE A 930 -22.59 6.50 -13.04
CA PHE A 930 -23.42 7.43 -12.28
C PHE A 930 -24.23 6.83 -11.12
N GLY A 931 -24.25 5.50 -10.92
CA GLY A 931 -24.76 4.85 -9.70
C GLY A 931 -26.26 5.00 -9.37
N PHE A 932 -27.04 5.73 -10.18
CA PHE A 932 -28.46 5.98 -9.93
C PHE A 932 -29.38 5.01 -10.69
N SER A 933 -30.30 4.36 -9.97
CA SER A 933 -31.37 3.51 -10.52
C SER A 933 -32.56 4.34 -11.07
N GLY A 934 -32.27 5.40 -11.84
CA GLY A 934 -33.27 6.29 -12.46
C GLY A 934 -33.50 6.00 -13.95
N ASN A 935 -34.66 6.38 -14.48
CA ASN A 935 -34.99 6.20 -15.89
C ASN A 935 -34.25 7.19 -16.80
N LEU A 936 -33.86 6.71 -17.98
CA LEU A 936 -33.57 7.58 -19.13
C LEU A 936 -34.90 8.08 -19.75
N PRO A 937 -35.00 9.32 -20.25
CA PRO A 937 -36.17 9.78 -20.99
C PRO A 937 -36.39 9.01 -22.30
N SER A 938 -37.64 8.83 -22.70
CA SER A 938 -38.06 8.10 -23.90
C SER A 938 -37.68 8.77 -25.23
N ASP A 939 -37.46 10.08 -25.22
CA ASP A 939 -37.65 10.92 -26.42
C ASP A 939 -36.35 11.13 -27.25
N LEU A 940 -35.30 10.35 -26.95
CA LEU A 940 -33.99 10.43 -27.61
C LEU A 940 -33.93 9.78 -29.01
N GLY A 941 -35.06 9.37 -29.58
CA GLY A 941 -35.15 8.71 -30.87
C GLY A 941 -34.97 9.59 -32.11
N SER A 942 -34.87 10.91 -31.97
CA SER A 942 -35.15 11.85 -33.08
C SER A 942 -34.01 12.78 -33.53
N PHE A 943 -32.81 12.72 -32.94
CA PHE A 943 -31.70 13.63 -33.31
C PHE A 943 -30.34 12.96 -33.60
N ALA A 944 -30.06 12.80 -34.90
CA ALA A 944 -28.75 12.92 -35.54
C ALA A 944 -27.55 12.08 -35.00
N LEU A 945 -27.65 10.75 -35.04
CA LEU A 945 -26.52 9.82 -34.82
C LEU A 945 -25.51 9.76 -36.00
N VAL A 946 -25.35 10.86 -36.74
CA VAL A 946 -24.63 10.94 -38.04
C VAL A 946 -23.11 11.20 -37.92
N PRO A 947 -22.59 12.01 -36.97
CA PRO A 947 -21.16 12.32 -36.91
C PRO A 947 -20.27 11.11 -36.59
N VAL A 948 -20.74 10.20 -35.72
CA VAL A 948 -19.92 9.12 -35.13
C VAL A 948 -19.48 8.08 -36.17
N VAL A 949 -20.38 7.73 -37.11
CA VAL A 949 -20.09 6.75 -38.18
C VAL A 949 -18.90 7.19 -39.04
N ARG A 950 -18.73 8.50 -39.25
CA ARG A 950 -17.64 9.05 -40.08
C ARG A 950 -16.27 9.00 -39.41
N PHE A 951 -16.21 8.89 -38.08
CA PHE A 951 -14.94 8.76 -37.34
C PHE A 951 -14.36 7.33 -37.39
N HIS A 952 -15.21 6.32 -37.58
CA HIS A 952 -14.77 4.92 -37.59
C HIS A 952 -14.07 4.52 -38.91
N ALA A 953 -14.42 5.18 -40.03
CA ALA A 953 -13.89 4.89 -41.36
C ALA A 953 -12.41 5.31 -41.59
N VAL A 954 -11.78 6.01 -40.63
CA VAL A 954 -10.39 6.51 -40.73
C VAL A 954 -9.41 5.66 -39.89
N MET A 955 -9.92 4.79 -39.00
CA MET A 955 -9.12 4.00 -38.05
C MET A 955 -8.90 2.54 -38.46
N THR A 956 -9.37 2.12 -39.64
CA THR A 956 -9.50 0.70 -40.03
C THR A 956 -8.64 0.28 -41.23
N SER A 957 -7.83 1.17 -41.81
CA SER A 957 -7.09 0.89 -43.05
C SER A 957 -5.65 0.40 -42.90
N GLU A 958 -5.03 0.50 -41.71
CA GLU A 958 -3.63 0.10 -41.50
C GLU A 958 -3.42 -0.70 -40.19
N ASN A 959 -2.47 -1.64 -40.23
CA ASN A 959 -1.90 -2.38 -39.08
C ASN A 959 -2.77 -3.42 -38.33
N PHE A 960 -3.70 -4.11 -39.00
CA PHE A 960 -4.38 -5.31 -38.44
C PHE A 960 -3.72 -6.66 -38.81
N ALA A 961 -2.37 -6.69 -38.88
CA ALA A 961 -1.60 -7.85 -39.37
C ALA A 961 -0.63 -8.48 -38.35
N SER A 962 -0.56 -7.97 -37.10
CA SER A 962 0.52 -8.30 -36.14
C SER A 962 0.06 -8.85 -34.78
N LEU A 963 -1.25 -9.09 -34.58
CA LEU A 963 -1.83 -9.49 -33.27
C LEU A 963 -2.59 -10.83 -33.30
N GLY A 964 -2.41 -11.64 -34.35
CA GLY A 964 -3.10 -12.92 -34.56
C GLY A 964 -2.34 -14.18 -34.10
N SER A 965 -1.52 -14.11 -33.04
CA SER A 965 -0.59 -15.21 -32.69
C SER A 965 -0.37 -15.45 -31.19
N VAL A 966 -1.32 -15.09 -30.32
CA VAL A 966 -1.38 -15.55 -28.91
C VAL A 966 -2.80 -16.02 -28.60
N PHE A 967 -2.95 -17.07 -27.80
CA PHE A 967 -4.19 -17.79 -27.46
C PHE A 967 -4.86 -18.59 -28.59
N CYS A 968 -4.31 -19.77 -28.92
CA CYS A 968 -5.12 -20.87 -29.46
C CYS A 968 -4.49 -22.27 -29.19
N PHE A 969 -4.87 -22.91 -28.09
CA PHE A 969 -4.67 -24.33 -27.72
C PHE A 969 -5.74 -24.66 -26.65
N ASN A 970 -6.46 -25.79 -26.63
CA ASN A 970 -6.52 -26.89 -27.60
C ASN A 970 -7.81 -27.71 -27.45
N CYS A 971 -8.54 -27.98 -28.55
CA CYS A 971 -9.53 -29.06 -28.75
C CYS A 971 -10.16 -28.87 -30.16
N SER A 972 -10.46 -29.90 -30.96
CA SER A 972 -10.20 -31.34 -30.83
C SER A 972 -10.27 -32.05 -32.20
N THR A 973 -9.79 -33.31 -32.27
CA THR A 973 -10.23 -34.41 -33.17
C THR A 973 -10.20 -34.24 -34.71
N CYS A 974 -9.48 -35.17 -35.38
CA CYS A 974 -9.63 -35.60 -36.79
C CYS A 974 -9.24 -34.58 -37.89
N SER A 975 -8.64 -34.97 -39.03
CA SER A 975 -8.30 -36.30 -39.59
C SER A 975 -7.03 -36.27 -40.49
N SER A 976 -6.69 -37.44 -41.05
CA SER A 976 -5.86 -37.72 -42.25
C SER A 976 -5.50 -36.57 -43.23
N SER A 977 -4.33 -36.54 -43.91
CA SER A 977 -3.19 -37.48 -43.93
C SER A 977 -1.99 -36.98 -44.79
N SER A 978 -0.85 -37.68 -44.67
CA SER A 978 0.18 -37.94 -45.70
C SER A 978 1.40 -37.00 -45.90
N LEU A 979 2.52 -37.68 -46.18
CA LEU A 979 3.76 -37.26 -46.86
C LEU A 979 4.82 -36.41 -46.12
N GLN A 980 6.07 -36.59 -46.59
CA GLN A 980 7.34 -36.37 -45.87
C GLN A 980 8.39 -35.70 -46.83
N PRO A 981 9.73 -35.68 -46.63
CA PRO A 981 10.45 -34.41 -46.48
C PRO A 981 11.56 -34.11 -47.52
N ASN A 982 12.12 -32.89 -47.46
CA ASN A 982 13.47 -32.52 -47.92
C ASN A 982 14.00 -31.40 -46.98
N LYS A 983 15.23 -31.44 -46.45
CA LYS A 983 16.54 -31.12 -47.07
C LYS A 983 16.57 -29.71 -47.71
N GLY A 984 17.43 -28.74 -47.34
CA GLY A 984 18.42 -28.63 -46.25
C GLY A 984 19.75 -28.01 -46.70
N MET A 985 20.36 -27.07 -45.94
CA MET A 985 21.77 -26.63 -46.09
C MET A 985 22.28 -25.74 -44.92
N GLU A 986 23.15 -26.35 -44.10
CA GLU A 986 24.48 -25.89 -43.63
C GLU A 986 25.11 -24.68 -44.39
N TRP A 987 26.03 -23.84 -43.87
CA TRP A 987 26.98 -23.88 -42.73
C TRP A 987 26.75 -22.67 -41.75
N MET A 988 27.61 -22.15 -40.85
CA MET A 988 29.05 -22.32 -40.50
C MET A 988 29.36 -21.88 -39.05
N LYS A 989 30.64 -21.87 -38.64
CA LYS A 989 31.23 -21.26 -37.43
C LYS A 989 32.61 -20.67 -37.78
N LEU A 990 33.12 -19.77 -36.91
CA LEU A 990 34.52 -19.55 -36.45
C LEU A 990 34.47 -18.29 -35.55
N GLU A 991 34.62 -18.39 -34.22
CA GLU A 991 35.89 -18.40 -33.44
C GLU A 991 36.55 -16.99 -33.27
N SER A 992 37.28 -16.65 -32.20
CA SER A 992 37.11 -16.84 -30.74
C SER A 992 38.40 -16.44 -30.01
N THR A 993 38.32 -15.86 -28.83
CA THR A 993 39.12 -16.23 -27.64
C THR A 993 38.56 -15.58 -26.38
#